data_AF-A0A640TA95-F1
#
_entry.id   AF-A0A640TA95-F1
#
_cell.length_a   1.000
_cell.length_b   1.000
_cell.length_c   1.000
_cell.angle_alpha   90.00
_cell.angle_beta   90.00
_cell.angle_gamma   90.00
#
_symmetry.space_group_name_H-M   'P 1'
#
loop_
_entity.id
_entity.type
_entity.pdbx_description
1 polymer ?
#
loop_
_entity_poly.entity_id
_entity_poly.type
_entity_poly.pdbx_seq_one_letter_code
_entity_poly.pdbx_strand_id
1 'polypeptide(L)'
;MTGPGQFAGKLLFASTGGSSTVYLTTFEVHGSGGKKIPVPGMAATDVTPAERVTLYQGGDGGTLIRLAGLLWIRLDTDTGWLTLTENATQAAVFELSGSPLGTTWQVRTPEGPKAITYSVDKLAPLLTMTDDAPGVFAPQTVTPGLDDIRRTKSAIEADLRQLILAGADLSGVDLSRADLTSSDLTGANLSSANLSHATLAGTTLTGTHCDGTVLDDTDLTGARLEAVSWGKLRSAARVVLAQSHARGAVLGTTADSGPGSAPDDRHLLDCTGANLSGADLRAATLSACDLTGAHLAGTLLSDAELADSVLDNADLSEVVAVGAGLSKATLRNVNGPGANLAHADLSGADLSNARLGAKAFLFTLDSVTPQELDAAKYAPEDVVAAFAKHGVTLSPHDDVVSVLKGTRWRIERYTLQLHDSGSGIDVLTDQARPAVLRGAVCEGTRATAANLAGADLHGIQWFGTGATVDHVDFDGAVLAGGYLQGIRLTQSYLSGTDLSDCVLIQAKLPGCHAAPGDGQRPFSLAGALLHGADFSDTTLRSALLVDAAVATSRGVPLFALPAAAQASLDSGDLHALADAFTTAGRPLGDGAKVQKVQARFLDNSKDPNTAAPRAYRITVRPSELRVFDDSTAHFLFKLPAADAQYLNAPTAGSELIAAFKQQNYTLATDAPIRAENYWEITAGTVTVQPRPAAYPTMRVYTGPTDLPVYGCVLVRLRDRPQQPEVAFAATTALETALDTDSIGPGGYPRSQVDAELLTWEEFLTPPV
;
A
#
# COMPACT_ATOMS: atom_id res chain seq x y z
N MET A 1 -19.36 44.21 -18.94
CA MET A 1 -18.18 43.74 -19.70
C MET A 1 -18.00 42.27 -19.44
N THR A 2 -17.70 41.46 -20.47
CA THR A 2 -17.05 40.15 -20.29
C THR A 2 -15.73 40.37 -19.54
N GLY A 3 -15.21 39.38 -18.81
CA GLY A 3 -14.01 39.53 -17.97
C GLY A 3 -12.76 40.07 -18.69
N PRO A 4 -11.61 40.17 -17.99
CA PRO A 4 -10.39 40.68 -18.59
C PRO A 4 -10.00 39.79 -19.78
N GLY A 5 -9.65 40.42 -20.90
CA GLY A 5 -9.20 39.71 -22.10
C GLY A 5 -7.75 39.26 -21.96
N GLN A 6 -7.02 39.23 -23.06
CA GLN A 6 -5.68 38.65 -23.11
C GLN A 6 -4.64 39.45 -22.32
N PHE A 7 -3.71 38.76 -21.65
CA PHE A 7 -2.56 39.38 -20.99
C PHE A 7 -1.70 40.17 -22.00
N ALA A 8 -1.55 41.47 -21.76
CA ALA A 8 -0.90 42.42 -22.67
C ALA A 8 0.52 42.82 -22.22
N GLY A 9 0.93 42.44 -21.00
CA GLY A 9 2.28 42.66 -20.50
C GLY A 9 2.32 43.06 -19.03
N LYS A 10 3.50 42.90 -18.43
CA LYS A 10 3.81 43.37 -17.07
C LYS A 10 4.79 44.54 -17.16
N LEU A 11 4.44 45.66 -16.54
CA LEU A 11 5.14 46.93 -16.68
C LEU A 11 5.47 47.53 -15.31
N LEU A 12 6.56 48.28 -15.28
CA LEU A 12 6.78 49.32 -14.27
C LEU A 12 6.41 50.65 -14.89
N PHE A 13 5.57 51.42 -14.21
CA PHE A 13 5.21 52.76 -14.64
C PHE A 13 5.86 53.76 -13.70
N ALA A 14 6.84 54.49 -14.22
CA ALA A 14 7.60 55.51 -13.50
C ALA A 14 7.20 56.93 -13.92
N SER A 15 7.28 57.92 -13.02
CA SER A 15 7.12 59.33 -13.38
C SER A 15 8.28 59.85 -14.24
N THR A 16 8.00 60.67 -15.26
CA THR A 16 9.06 61.42 -15.98
C THR A 16 9.09 62.88 -15.55
N GLY A 17 10.24 63.38 -15.08
CA GLY A 17 10.47 64.83 -14.92
C GLY A 17 10.70 65.39 -13.51
N GLY A 18 10.88 64.55 -12.48
CA GLY A 18 11.23 64.98 -11.10
C GLY A 18 12.62 64.51 -10.64
N SER A 19 13.10 64.98 -9.47
CA SER A 19 14.39 64.57 -8.88
C SER A 19 14.38 63.16 -8.26
N SER A 20 13.21 62.51 -8.17
CA SER A 20 13.01 61.16 -7.64
C SER A 20 11.98 60.39 -8.47
N THR A 21 12.26 59.12 -8.76
CA THR A 21 11.37 58.21 -9.50
C THR A 21 10.29 57.67 -8.58
N VAL A 22 9.01 57.86 -8.93
CA VAL A 22 7.87 57.24 -8.24
C VAL A 22 7.15 56.24 -9.13
N TYR A 23 6.57 55.19 -8.54
CA TYR A 23 5.91 54.09 -9.24
C TYR A 23 4.44 53.93 -8.85
N LEU A 24 3.61 53.48 -9.82
CA LEU A 24 2.20 53.19 -9.59
C LEU A 24 2.03 52.04 -8.56
N THR A 25 1.25 52.29 -7.52
CA THR A 25 0.95 51.36 -6.42
C THR A 25 -0.45 51.60 -5.86
N THR A 26 -0.82 50.86 -4.82
CA THR A 26 -2.09 50.96 -4.09
C THR A 26 -1.90 51.71 -2.77
N PHE A 27 -2.82 52.63 -2.45
CA PHE A 27 -2.88 53.35 -1.18
C PHE A 27 -4.21 53.09 -0.47
N GLU A 28 -4.22 53.13 0.86
CA GLU A 28 -5.45 53.20 1.65
C GLU A 28 -5.74 54.65 2.07
N VAL A 29 -6.94 55.13 1.75
CA VAL A 29 -7.44 56.43 2.22
C VAL A 29 -8.57 56.19 3.23
N HIS A 30 -8.52 56.90 4.35
CA HIS A 30 -9.57 56.84 5.37
C HIS A 30 -10.68 57.85 5.05
N GLY A 31 -11.90 57.36 4.82
CA GLY A 31 -13.10 58.19 4.63
C GLY A 31 -13.70 58.71 5.94
N SER A 32 -14.63 59.66 5.84
CA SER A 32 -15.43 60.13 6.97
C SER A 32 -16.26 58.97 7.53
N GLY A 33 -15.93 58.51 8.75
CA GLY A 33 -16.55 57.35 9.39
C GLY A 33 -15.64 56.12 9.56
N GLY A 34 -14.34 56.21 9.25
CA GLY A 34 -13.37 55.14 9.52
C GLY A 34 -13.31 54.04 8.45
N LYS A 35 -14.09 54.16 7.37
CA LYS A 35 -14.05 53.24 6.23
C LYS A 35 -12.74 53.44 5.44
N LYS A 36 -11.97 52.36 5.29
CA LYS A 36 -10.77 52.33 4.45
C LYS A 36 -11.17 52.12 2.99
N ILE A 37 -10.65 52.97 2.09
CA ILE A 37 -10.91 52.91 0.66
C ILE A 37 -9.57 52.72 -0.06
N PRO A 38 -9.36 51.60 -0.76
CA PRO A 38 -8.16 51.39 -1.56
C PRO A 38 -8.26 52.21 -2.85
N VAL A 39 -7.21 52.97 -3.16
CA VAL A 39 -7.10 53.86 -4.33
C VAL A 39 -5.75 53.70 -5.03
N PRO A 40 -5.67 53.92 -6.35
CA PRO A 40 -4.39 53.96 -7.05
C PRO A 40 -3.62 55.26 -6.74
N GLY A 41 -2.30 55.16 -6.60
CA GLY A 41 -1.41 56.31 -6.41
C GLY A 41 0.04 56.01 -6.77
N MET A 42 0.96 56.95 -6.56
CA MET A 42 2.38 56.80 -6.87
C MET A 42 3.22 56.84 -5.59
N ALA A 43 4.22 55.96 -5.44
CA ALA A 43 5.12 55.92 -4.28
C ALA A 43 6.61 55.94 -4.69
N ALA A 44 7.47 56.50 -3.84
CA ALA A 44 8.91 56.66 -4.09
C ALA A 44 9.76 55.42 -3.70
N THR A 45 9.14 54.34 -3.24
CA THR A 45 9.83 53.12 -2.80
C THR A 45 10.04 52.14 -3.95
N ASP A 46 11.06 51.28 -3.82
CA ASP A 46 11.27 50.15 -4.75
C ASP A 46 10.01 49.29 -4.83
N VAL A 47 9.53 49.07 -6.06
CA VAL A 47 8.35 48.24 -6.34
C VAL A 47 8.77 46.79 -6.19
N THR A 48 8.18 46.09 -5.23
CA THR A 48 8.38 44.65 -5.13
C THR A 48 7.83 43.97 -6.39
N PRO A 49 8.33 42.79 -6.77
CA PRO A 49 7.80 42.11 -7.93
C PRO A 49 6.27 41.83 -7.86
N ALA A 50 5.65 41.80 -6.67
CA ALA A 50 4.20 41.65 -6.49
C ALA A 50 3.41 42.96 -6.68
N GLU A 51 4.09 44.12 -6.68
CA GLU A 51 3.50 45.44 -6.85
C GLU A 51 3.59 45.95 -8.31
N ARG A 52 4.10 45.12 -9.23
CA ARG A 52 4.21 45.44 -10.66
C ARG A 52 2.83 45.54 -11.32
N VAL A 53 2.73 46.44 -12.31
CA VAL A 53 1.48 46.72 -13.00
C VAL A 53 1.24 45.70 -14.09
N THR A 54 0.06 45.08 -14.09
CA THR A 54 -0.31 44.07 -15.08
C THR A 54 -1.36 44.62 -16.02
N LEU A 55 -1.12 44.51 -17.32
CA LEU A 55 -2.03 44.95 -18.36
C LEU A 55 -2.80 43.78 -18.98
N TYR A 56 -4.09 44.02 -19.23
CA TYR A 56 -4.95 43.12 -19.99
C TYR A 56 -5.66 43.88 -21.10
N GLN A 57 -5.89 43.25 -22.25
CA GLN A 57 -6.76 43.83 -23.27
C GLN A 57 -8.23 43.73 -22.84
N GLY A 58 -8.97 44.83 -22.92
CA GLY A 58 -10.41 44.88 -22.76
C GLY A 58 -11.13 44.38 -24.02
N GLY A 59 -12.32 43.81 -23.87
CA GLY A 59 -13.13 43.29 -25.00
C GLY A 59 -13.56 44.36 -26.01
N ASP A 60 -13.37 45.63 -25.69
CA ASP A 60 -13.67 46.83 -26.47
C ASP A 60 -12.40 47.54 -27.01
N GLY A 61 -11.26 46.83 -27.02
CA GLY A 61 -9.99 47.28 -27.61
C GLY A 61 -9.16 48.24 -26.75
N GLY A 62 -9.61 48.57 -25.53
CA GLY A 62 -8.80 49.32 -24.56
C GLY A 62 -7.96 48.42 -23.66
N THR A 63 -7.31 49.01 -22.67
CA THR A 63 -6.43 48.32 -21.70
C THR A 63 -7.04 48.38 -20.31
N LEU A 64 -7.09 47.24 -19.62
CA LEU A 64 -7.42 47.16 -18.21
C LEU A 64 -6.13 47.08 -17.40
N ILE A 65 -6.10 47.76 -16.25
CA ILE A 65 -4.91 47.85 -15.39
C ILE A 65 -5.20 47.16 -14.06
N ARG A 66 -4.37 46.18 -13.72
CA ARG A 66 -4.40 45.47 -12.44
C ARG A 66 -3.14 45.79 -11.63
N LEU A 67 -3.33 46.12 -10.36
CA LEU A 67 -2.30 46.53 -9.41
C LEU A 67 -2.08 45.46 -8.32
N ALA A 68 -1.22 45.80 -7.35
CA ALA A 68 -0.96 45.00 -6.16
C ALA A 68 -2.25 44.55 -5.46
N GLY A 69 -2.18 43.39 -4.79
CA GLY A 69 -3.34 42.82 -4.09
C GLY A 69 -4.43 42.31 -5.03
N LEU A 70 -4.11 42.04 -6.31
CA LEU A 70 -5.04 41.51 -7.30
C LEU A 70 -6.19 42.46 -7.67
N LEU A 71 -6.03 43.76 -7.42
CA LEU A 71 -7.05 44.79 -7.58
C LEU A 71 -7.02 45.46 -8.97
N TRP A 72 -8.20 45.68 -9.53
CA TRP A 72 -8.42 46.43 -10.76
C TRP A 72 -8.66 47.91 -10.47
N ILE A 73 -8.12 48.79 -11.32
CA ILE A 73 -8.51 50.20 -11.29
C ILE A 73 -9.93 50.32 -11.85
N ARG A 74 -10.84 50.89 -11.07
CA ARG A 74 -12.20 51.23 -11.51
C ARG A 74 -12.46 52.73 -11.43
N LEU A 75 -13.42 53.18 -12.23
CA LEU A 75 -14.04 54.49 -12.08
C LEU A 75 -15.30 54.34 -11.21
N ASP A 76 -15.29 54.96 -10.04
CA ASP A 76 -16.45 55.02 -9.16
C ASP A 76 -17.38 56.14 -9.64
N THR A 77 -18.55 55.78 -10.16
CA THR A 77 -19.48 56.74 -10.79
C THR A 77 -20.16 57.66 -9.79
N ASP A 78 -20.23 57.27 -8.52
CA ASP A 78 -20.90 58.06 -7.48
C ASP A 78 -19.99 59.20 -7.01
N THR A 79 -18.70 58.93 -6.92
CA THR A 79 -17.69 59.91 -6.47
C THR A 79 -16.99 60.61 -7.63
N GLY A 80 -16.90 59.97 -8.79
CA GLY A 80 -16.05 60.40 -9.91
C GLY A 80 -14.55 60.07 -9.70
N TRP A 81 -14.20 59.28 -8.70
CA TRP A 81 -12.81 58.97 -8.35
C TRP A 81 -12.36 57.65 -8.95
N LEU A 82 -11.05 57.54 -9.20
CA LEU A 82 -10.43 56.25 -9.43
C LEU A 82 -10.30 55.52 -8.10
N THR A 83 -10.84 54.31 -8.02
CA THR A 83 -10.79 53.43 -6.85
C THR A 83 -10.36 52.04 -7.28
N LEU A 84 -10.22 51.12 -6.32
CA LEU A 84 -9.81 49.75 -6.58
C LEU A 84 -10.94 48.75 -6.30
N THR A 85 -10.99 47.68 -7.09
CA THR A 85 -11.98 46.60 -6.95
C THR A 85 -11.39 45.25 -7.27
N GLU A 86 -11.84 44.20 -6.60
CA GLU A 86 -11.49 42.81 -6.94
C GLU A 86 -12.25 42.30 -8.17
N ASN A 87 -13.38 42.94 -8.51
CA ASN A 87 -14.23 42.52 -9.61
C ASN A 87 -13.78 43.13 -10.94
N ALA A 88 -13.15 42.30 -11.78
CA ALA A 88 -12.65 42.70 -13.10
C ALA A 88 -13.73 43.29 -14.03
N THR A 89 -15.01 42.93 -13.86
CA THR A 89 -16.11 43.47 -14.70
C THR A 89 -16.40 44.94 -14.43
N GLN A 90 -15.93 45.47 -13.29
CA GLN A 90 -16.00 46.88 -12.90
C GLN A 90 -14.74 47.66 -13.27
N ALA A 91 -13.73 47.02 -13.87
CA ALA A 91 -12.48 47.67 -14.23
C ALA A 91 -12.74 48.80 -15.25
N ALA A 92 -12.04 49.92 -15.08
CA ALA A 92 -12.05 51.01 -16.04
C ALA A 92 -11.20 50.66 -17.26
N VAL A 93 -11.63 51.15 -18.42
CA VAL A 93 -10.94 50.94 -19.69
C VAL A 93 -10.04 52.13 -19.98
N PHE A 94 -8.74 51.86 -20.15
CA PHE A 94 -7.72 52.85 -20.45
C PHE A 94 -7.31 52.82 -21.92
N GLU A 95 -7.02 53.97 -22.49
CA GLU A 95 -6.39 54.12 -23.79
C GLU A 95 -4.95 54.58 -23.56
N LEU A 96 -4.01 53.67 -23.83
CA LEU A 96 -2.58 53.92 -23.70
C LEU A 96 -2.01 54.33 -25.04
N SER A 97 -1.29 55.44 -25.09
CA SER A 97 -0.71 55.99 -26.31
C SER A 97 0.69 56.56 -26.08
N GLY A 98 1.29 57.10 -27.14
CA GLY A 98 2.63 57.70 -27.14
C GLY A 98 3.74 56.74 -27.58
N SER A 99 4.98 57.23 -27.61
CA SER A 99 6.17 56.48 -28.04
C SER A 99 7.29 56.64 -27.00
N PRO A 100 7.61 55.62 -26.18
CA PRO A 100 7.03 54.27 -26.14
C PRO A 100 5.52 54.24 -25.80
N LEU A 101 4.83 53.16 -26.19
CA LEU A 101 3.41 52.95 -25.89
C LEU A 101 3.18 52.97 -24.37
N GLY A 102 2.21 53.76 -23.90
CA GLY A 102 1.91 53.91 -22.47
C GLY A 102 2.59 55.09 -21.79
N THR A 103 3.11 56.06 -22.56
CA THR A 103 3.59 57.33 -22.01
C THR A 103 2.45 58.32 -21.74
N THR A 104 1.31 58.17 -22.42
CA THR A 104 0.10 58.99 -22.23
C THR A 104 -1.12 58.10 -21.99
N TRP A 105 -1.90 58.40 -20.94
CA TRP A 105 -3.01 57.57 -20.49
C TRP A 105 -4.32 58.37 -20.48
N GLN A 106 -5.37 57.78 -21.02
CA GLN A 106 -6.73 58.29 -20.90
C GLN A 106 -7.63 57.19 -20.35
N VAL A 107 -8.62 57.54 -19.54
CA VAL A 107 -9.66 56.62 -19.07
C VAL A 107 -10.97 56.93 -19.77
N ARG A 108 -11.66 55.90 -20.25
CA ARG A 108 -13.00 56.06 -20.84
C ARG A 108 -14.00 56.38 -19.73
N THR A 109 -14.72 57.49 -19.89
CA THR A 109 -15.82 57.88 -19.00
C THR A 109 -17.12 58.05 -19.80
N PRO A 110 -18.30 58.04 -19.15
CA PRO A 110 -19.57 58.31 -19.84
C PRO A 110 -19.62 59.66 -20.56
N GLU A 111 -18.83 60.65 -20.11
CA GLU A 111 -18.77 62.00 -20.66
C GLU A 111 -17.72 62.17 -21.78
N GLY A 112 -16.92 61.12 -22.04
CA GLY A 112 -15.79 61.13 -22.97
C GLY A 112 -14.48 60.69 -22.33
N PRO A 113 -13.40 60.49 -23.11
CA PRO A 113 -12.09 60.13 -22.56
C PRO A 113 -11.52 61.28 -21.72
N LYS A 114 -11.06 60.97 -20.50
CA LYS A 114 -10.40 61.93 -19.59
C LYS A 114 -8.93 61.58 -19.43
N ALA A 115 -8.07 62.59 -19.43
CA ALA A 115 -6.63 62.40 -19.22
C ALA A 115 -6.33 61.99 -17.79
N ILE A 116 -5.27 61.21 -17.59
CA ILE A 116 -4.80 60.79 -16.26
C ILE A 116 -3.56 61.60 -15.86
N THR A 117 -3.55 62.07 -14.62
CA THR A 117 -2.40 62.71 -13.96
C THR A 117 -2.23 62.20 -12.53
N TYR A 118 -1.12 62.55 -11.87
CA TYR A 118 -0.91 62.28 -10.45
C TYR A 118 -0.68 63.59 -9.68
N SER A 119 -1.21 63.68 -8.45
CA SER A 119 -1.09 64.89 -7.62
C SER A 119 0.35 65.08 -7.10
N VAL A 120 1.06 66.09 -7.61
CA VAL A 120 2.49 66.34 -7.31
C VAL A 120 2.75 66.95 -5.92
N ASP A 121 1.75 67.58 -5.31
CA ASP A 121 1.92 68.42 -4.10
C ASP A 121 1.56 67.72 -2.77
N LYS A 122 1.50 66.39 -2.72
CA LYS A 122 1.10 65.64 -1.52
C LYS A 122 2.10 64.56 -1.14
N LEU A 123 2.21 64.28 0.18
CA LEU A 123 2.99 63.18 0.76
C LEU A 123 2.65 61.79 0.18
N ALA A 124 1.48 61.64 -0.46
CA ALA A 124 1.07 60.46 -1.23
C ALA A 124 0.36 60.92 -2.53
N PRO A 125 1.05 60.93 -3.69
CA PRO A 125 0.46 61.28 -4.98
C PRO A 125 -0.68 60.33 -5.35
N LEU A 126 -1.91 60.84 -5.48
CA LEU A 126 -3.06 60.06 -5.96
C LEU A 126 -3.17 60.14 -7.47
N LEU A 127 -3.61 59.04 -8.11
CA LEU A 127 -3.96 59.03 -9.53
C LEU A 127 -5.33 59.71 -9.71
N THR A 128 -5.41 60.72 -10.57
CA THR A 128 -6.62 61.54 -10.76
C THR A 128 -6.90 61.79 -12.23
N MET A 129 -8.19 61.94 -12.56
CA MET A 129 -8.63 62.34 -13.91
C MET A 129 -8.58 63.87 -14.04
N THR A 130 -8.15 64.38 -15.20
CA THR A 130 -8.11 65.81 -15.51
C THR A 130 -8.62 66.10 -16.92
N ASP A 131 -9.07 67.34 -17.13
CA ASP A 131 -9.36 67.92 -18.45
C ASP A 131 -8.13 68.58 -19.10
N ASP A 132 -7.03 68.71 -18.34
CA ASP A 132 -5.78 69.32 -18.79
C ASP A 132 -4.86 68.33 -19.52
N ALA A 133 -3.65 68.78 -19.88
CA ALA A 133 -2.63 67.95 -20.50
C ALA A 133 -2.31 66.71 -19.62
N PRO A 134 -2.26 65.49 -20.22
CA PRO A 134 -2.00 64.26 -19.49
C PRO A 134 -0.62 64.27 -18.85
N GLY A 135 -0.51 63.62 -17.68
CA GLY A 135 0.78 63.31 -17.09
C GLY A 135 1.58 62.39 -18.03
N VAL A 136 2.89 62.57 -18.07
CA VAL A 136 3.80 61.71 -18.86
C VAL A 136 4.34 60.61 -17.95
N PHE A 137 4.19 59.37 -18.41
CA PHE A 137 4.67 58.16 -17.73
C PHE A 137 5.82 57.54 -18.52
N ALA A 138 6.75 56.87 -17.84
CA ALA A 138 7.79 56.04 -18.45
C ALA A 138 7.48 54.56 -18.19
N PRO A 139 6.86 53.84 -19.14
CA PRO A 139 6.71 52.41 -19.04
C PRO A 139 8.04 51.69 -19.26
N GLN A 140 8.35 50.74 -18.38
CA GLN A 140 9.43 49.76 -18.56
C GLN A 140 8.82 48.37 -18.60
N THR A 141 8.94 47.68 -19.74
CA THR A 141 8.50 46.29 -19.90
C THR A 141 9.33 45.37 -19.04
N VAL A 142 8.65 44.65 -18.15
CA VAL A 142 9.21 43.58 -17.35
C VAL A 142 8.97 42.25 -18.04
N THR A 143 7.74 42.02 -18.52
CA THR A 143 7.35 40.79 -19.20
C THR A 143 6.49 41.15 -20.40
N PRO A 144 6.85 40.67 -21.61
CA PRO A 144 6.08 40.93 -22.81
C PRO A 144 4.69 40.29 -22.73
N GLY A 145 3.75 40.79 -23.54
CA GLY A 145 2.39 40.26 -23.61
C GLY A 145 2.33 38.85 -24.20
N LEU A 146 1.17 38.20 -24.06
CA LEU A 146 1.00 36.80 -24.48
C LEU A 146 1.22 36.59 -25.98
N ASP A 147 0.87 37.55 -26.84
CA ASP A 147 1.11 37.45 -28.29
C ASP A 147 2.60 37.39 -28.64
N ASP A 148 3.42 38.18 -27.95
CA ASP A 148 4.87 38.17 -28.14
C ASP A 148 5.47 36.85 -27.67
N ILE A 149 5.06 36.36 -26.48
CA ILE A 149 5.48 35.06 -25.95
C ILE A 149 5.14 33.92 -26.92
N ARG A 150 3.93 33.94 -27.49
CA ARG A 150 3.49 32.93 -28.47
C ARG A 150 4.28 32.99 -29.77
N ARG A 151 4.62 34.19 -30.22
CA ARG A 151 5.40 34.41 -31.45
C ARG A 151 6.86 34.00 -31.29
N THR A 152 7.49 34.33 -30.16
CA THR A 152 8.89 34.00 -29.88
C THR A 152 9.09 32.58 -29.36
N LYS A 153 8.01 31.95 -28.85
CA LYS A 153 8.04 30.67 -28.14
C LYS A 153 9.01 30.66 -26.96
N SER A 154 9.21 31.81 -26.32
CA SER A 154 10.13 31.95 -25.20
C SER A 154 9.59 32.93 -24.16
N ALA A 155 9.58 32.47 -22.91
CA ALA A 155 9.33 33.23 -21.69
C ALA A 155 10.23 32.70 -20.55
N ILE A 156 11.49 32.37 -20.90
CA ILE A 156 12.51 31.87 -19.99
C ILE A 156 12.75 32.91 -18.88
N GLU A 157 12.78 32.47 -17.62
CA GLU A 157 13.01 33.33 -16.44
C GLU A 157 11.99 34.50 -16.31
N ALA A 158 10.83 34.42 -16.99
CA ALA A 158 9.84 35.49 -17.00
C ALA A 158 9.03 35.57 -15.69
N ASP A 159 8.71 36.79 -15.27
CA ASP A 159 7.77 37.05 -14.16
C ASP A 159 6.32 37.00 -14.63
N LEU A 160 5.74 35.81 -14.56
CA LEU A 160 4.36 35.50 -14.93
C LEU A 160 3.46 35.31 -13.69
N ARG A 161 3.85 35.84 -12.52
CA ARG A 161 3.09 35.69 -11.28
C ARG A 161 1.76 36.43 -11.32
N GLN A 162 0.76 35.84 -10.67
CA GLN A 162 -0.57 36.41 -10.44
C GLN A 162 -1.33 36.80 -11.72
N LEU A 163 -0.97 36.17 -12.84
CA LEU A 163 -1.60 36.42 -14.13
C LEU A 163 -2.85 35.55 -14.31
N ILE A 164 -3.87 36.14 -14.93
CA ILE A 164 -5.00 35.42 -15.54
C ILE A 164 -4.56 34.99 -16.95
N LEU A 165 -4.31 33.69 -17.10
CA LEU A 165 -3.92 33.01 -18.34
C LEU A 165 -4.93 31.89 -18.68
N ALA A 166 -6.15 31.98 -18.16
CA ALA A 166 -7.21 31.00 -18.44
C ALA A 166 -7.48 30.89 -19.95
N GLY A 167 -7.45 29.66 -20.47
CA GLY A 167 -7.60 29.36 -21.90
C GLY A 167 -6.43 29.80 -22.79
N ALA A 168 -5.32 30.27 -22.23
CA ALA A 168 -4.17 30.71 -23.01
C ALA A 168 -3.53 29.56 -23.79
N ASP A 169 -3.10 29.83 -25.03
CA ASP A 169 -2.28 28.91 -25.81
C ASP A 169 -0.79 29.19 -25.57
N LEU A 170 -0.17 28.35 -24.76
CA LEU A 170 1.25 28.34 -24.41
C LEU A 170 1.97 27.11 -24.99
N SER A 171 1.37 26.47 -25.99
CA SER A 171 1.91 25.24 -26.57
C SER A 171 3.30 25.46 -27.17
N GLY A 172 4.24 24.58 -26.83
CA GLY A 172 5.63 24.63 -27.32
C GLY A 172 6.45 25.84 -26.85
N VAL A 173 5.96 26.63 -25.89
CA VAL A 173 6.71 27.76 -25.33
C VAL A 173 7.76 27.24 -24.34
N ASP A 174 8.96 27.80 -24.40
CA ASP A 174 9.97 27.60 -23.36
C ASP A 174 9.69 28.54 -22.17
N LEU A 175 9.15 27.96 -21.10
CA LEU A 175 8.84 28.58 -19.81
C LEU A 175 9.86 28.16 -18.74
N SER A 176 11.03 27.64 -19.12
CA SER A 176 12.02 27.19 -18.16
C SER A 176 12.42 28.32 -17.21
N ARG A 177 12.46 28.00 -15.91
CA ARG A 177 12.74 28.95 -14.81
C ARG A 177 11.77 30.14 -14.70
N ALA A 178 10.64 30.13 -15.42
CA ALA A 178 9.63 31.16 -15.29
C ALA A 178 8.93 31.07 -13.92
N ASP A 179 8.45 32.20 -13.41
CA ASP A 179 7.71 32.26 -12.16
C ASP A 179 6.24 32.56 -12.45
N LEU A 180 5.37 31.54 -12.35
CA LEU A 180 3.92 31.60 -12.52
C LEU A 180 3.18 31.57 -11.19
N THR A 181 3.84 31.82 -10.05
CA THR A 181 3.23 31.73 -8.71
C THR A 181 1.86 32.42 -8.65
N SER A 182 0.86 31.69 -8.14
CA SER A 182 -0.53 32.16 -7.96
C SER A 182 -1.24 32.63 -9.24
N SER A 183 -0.81 32.17 -10.42
CA SER A 183 -1.49 32.44 -11.69
C SER A 183 -2.65 31.46 -11.94
N ASP A 184 -3.63 31.93 -12.71
CA ASP A 184 -4.76 31.13 -13.19
C ASP A 184 -4.48 30.65 -14.61
N LEU A 185 -4.23 29.35 -14.77
CA LEU A 185 -4.00 28.66 -16.04
C LEU A 185 -5.19 27.78 -16.43
N THR A 186 -6.38 28.00 -15.85
CA THR A 186 -7.56 27.15 -16.11
C THR A 186 -7.80 26.97 -17.60
N GLY A 187 -7.80 25.72 -18.08
CA GLY A 187 -8.03 25.40 -19.49
C GLY A 187 -6.93 25.81 -20.47
N ALA A 188 -5.77 26.28 -19.99
CA ALA A 188 -4.64 26.65 -20.86
C ALA A 188 -4.07 25.43 -21.60
N ASN A 189 -3.52 25.66 -22.78
CA ASN A 189 -2.80 24.65 -23.55
C ASN A 189 -1.30 24.80 -23.31
N LEU A 190 -0.72 23.88 -22.54
CA LEU A 190 0.71 23.77 -22.25
C LEU A 190 1.39 22.66 -23.06
N SER A 191 0.70 22.07 -24.04
CA SER A 191 1.23 20.93 -24.79
C SER A 191 2.61 21.23 -25.39
N SER A 192 3.56 20.33 -25.15
CA SER A 192 4.98 20.44 -25.55
C SER A 192 5.73 21.65 -25.00
N ALA A 193 5.20 22.36 -24.00
CA ALA A 193 5.94 23.42 -23.32
C ALA A 193 7.10 22.83 -22.49
N ASN A 194 8.12 23.66 -22.27
CA ASN A 194 9.20 23.34 -21.34
C ASN A 194 8.99 24.14 -20.05
N LEU A 195 8.64 23.48 -18.95
CA LEU A 195 8.48 24.11 -17.64
C LEU A 195 9.64 23.78 -16.69
N SER A 196 10.76 23.23 -17.19
CA SER A 196 11.87 22.82 -16.33
C SER A 196 12.32 23.95 -15.40
N HIS A 197 12.43 23.66 -14.10
CA HIS A 197 12.78 24.60 -13.04
C HIS A 197 11.81 25.79 -12.85
N ALA A 198 10.62 25.76 -13.43
CA ALA A 198 9.63 26.83 -13.25
C ALA A 198 8.94 26.75 -11.87
N THR A 199 8.47 27.89 -11.37
CA THR A 199 7.67 27.96 -10.13
C THR A 199 6.20 28.20 -10.46
N LEU A 200 5.36 27.24 -10.13
CA LEU A 200 3.90 27.23 -10.30
C LEU A 200 3.18 27.09 -8.95
N ALA A 201 3.82 27.49 -7.86
CA ALA A 201 3.26 27.40 -6.52
C ALA A 201 1.90 28.13 -6.43
N GLY A 202 0.88 27.45 -5.88
CA GLY A 202 -0.47 27.98 -5.73
C GLY A 202 -1.21 28.30 -7.03
N THR A 203 -0.74 27.84 -8.18
CA THR A 203 -1.44 28.05 -9.47
C THR A 203 -2.73 27.23 -9.56
N THR A 204 -3.65 27.68 -10.41
CA THR A 204 -4.82 26.87 -10.81
C THR A 204 -4.59 26.31 -12.20
N LEU A 205 -4.53 24.98 -12.33
CA LEU A 205 -4.25 24.25 -13.56
C LEU A 205 -5.44 23.38 -14.02
N THR A 206 -6.62 23.55 -13.41
CA THR A 206 -7.81 22.76 -13.74
C THR A 206 -8.10 22.79 -15.25
N GLY A 207 -8.20 21.61 -15.87
CA GLY A 207 -8.49 21.45 -17.29
C GLY A 207 -7.36 21.84 -18.25
N THR A 208 -6.12 22.06 -17.79
CA THR A 208 -4.99 22.29 -18.69
C THR A 208 -4.63 21.06 -19.51
N HIS A 209 -4.13 21.29 -20.73
CA HIS A 209 -3.58 20.24 -21.59
C HIS A 209 -2.06 20.26 -21.48
N CYS A 210 -1.44 19.14 -21.07
CA CYS A 210 0.00 19.06 -20.84
C CYS A 210 0.70 18.00 -21.72
N ASP A 211 0.09 17.54 -22.82
CA ASP A 211 0.68 16.50 -23.66
C ASP A 211 2.09 16.88 -24.16
N GLY A 212 3.07 16.03 -23.87
CA GLY A 212 4.47 16.21 -24.26
C GLY A 212 5.22 17.29 -23.49
N THR A 213 4.68 17.80 -22.38
CA THR A 213 5.33 18.82 -21.52
C THR A 213 6.50 18.21 -20.73
N VAL A 214 7.51 19.03 -20.43
CA VAL A 214 8.61 18.69 -19.51
C VAL A 214 8.39 19.44 -18.20
N LEU A 215 8.35 18.72 -17.07
CA LEU A 215 8.11 19.25 -15.72
C LEU A 215 9.30 19.03 -14.77
N ASP A 216 10.49 18.74 -15.29
CA ASP A 216 11.66 18.46 -14.45
C ASP A 216 11.96 19.61 -13.50
N ASP A 217 12.14 19.31 -12.21
CA ASP A 217 12.40 20.30 -11.14
C ASP A 217 11.34 21.42 -11.03
N THR A 218 10.12 21.19 -11.53
CA THR A 218 9.04 22.19 -11.48
C THR A 218 8.38 22.22 -10.10
N ASP A 219 8.15 23.42 -9.56
CA ASP A 219 7.49 23.60 -8.28
C ASP A 219 5.98 23.87 -8.42
N LEU A 220 5.15 22.86 -8.15
CA LEU A 220 3.69 22.89 -8.13
C LEU A 220 3.14 22.87 -6.68
N THR A 221 3.91 23.35 -5.69
CA THR A 221 3.51 23.35 -4.29
C THR A 221 2.16 24.06 -4.10
N GLY A 222 1.19 23.38 -3.48
CA GLY A 222 -0.14 23.93 -3.23
C GLY A 222 -0.96 24.23 -4.49
N ALA A 223 -0.54 23.79 -5.68
CA ALA A 223 -1.27 24.00 -6.92
C ALA A 223 -2.59 23.22 -6.94
N ARG A 224 -3.57 23.74 -7.69
CA ARG A 224 -4.88 23.10 -7.92
C ARG A 224 -4.86 22.35 -9.25
N LEU A 225 -4.87 21.04 -9.16
CA LEU A 225 -4.71 20.06 -10.22
C LEU A 225 -5.91 19.10 -10.31
N GLU A 226 -7.02 19.45 -9.66
CA GLU A 226 -8.26 18.65 -9.65
C GLU A 226 -8.71 18.33 -11.07
N ALA A 227 -8.91 17.03 -11.35
CA ALA A 227 -9.33 16.50 -12.64
C ALA A 227 -8.45 16.91 -13.84
N VAL A 228 -7.18 17.26 -13.60
CA VAL A 228 -6.25 17.50 -14.70
C VAL A 228 -5.86 16.17 -15.34
N SER A 229 -5.88 16.14 -16.67
CA SER A 229 -5.32 15.04 -17.46
C SER A 229 -4.05 15.54 -18.13
N TRP A 230 -2.89 15.22 -17.55
CA TRP A 230 -1.61 15.67 -18.11
C TRP A 230 -1.24 14.97 -19.42
N GLY A 231 -1.92 13.88 -19.76
CA GLY A 231 -1.65 13.13 -20.97
C GLY A 231 -0.25 12.54 -20.94
N LYS A 232 0.40 12.39 -22.10
CA LYS A 232 1.75 11.81 -22.16
C LYS A 232 2.82 12.87 -21.92
N LEU A 233 3.12 13.15 -20.66
CA LEU A 233 4.28 13.96 -20.29
C LEU A 233 5.58 13.36 -20.84
N ARG A 234 6.56 14.21 -21.14
CA ARG A 234 7.91 13.75 -21.54
C ARG A 234 8.75 13.33 -20.34
N SER A 235 8.68 14.10 -19.26
CA SER A 235 9.41 13.87 -18.01
C SER A 235 8.86 14.79 -16.91
N ALA A 236 8.94 14.34 -15.67
CA ALA A 236 8.57 15.07 -14.45
C ALA A 236 9.55 14.75 -13.31
N ALA A 237 10.83 14.55 -13.62
CA ALA A 237 11.86 14.19 -12.65
C ALA A 237 11.98 15.29 -11.59
N ARG A 238 11.95 14.91 -10.30
CA ARG A 238 12.03 15.83 -9.14
C ARG A 238 10.95 16.93 -9.15
N VAL A 239 9.80 16.70 -9.78
CA VAL A 239 8.65 17.60 -9.68
C VAL A 239 8.19 17.73 -8.23
N VAL A 240 7.85 18.93 -7.80
CA VAL A 240 7.36 19.20 -6.44
C VAL A 240 5.86 19.43 -6.48
N LEU A 241 5.07 18.48 -6.00
CA LEU A 241 3.62 18.54 -5.84
C LEU A 241 3.19 18.64 -4.39
N ALA A 242 4.11 19.01 -3.49
CA ALA A 242 3.85 19.07 -2.06
C ALA A 242 2.60 19.91 -1.75
N GLN A 243 1.72 19.41 -0.89
CA GLN A 243 0.48 20.07 -0.48
C GLN A 243 -0.49 20.44 -1.64
N SER A 244 -0.30 19.88 -2.84
CA SER A 244 -1.18 20.17 -3.98
C SER A 244 -2.54 19.49 -3.87
N HIS A 245 -3.53 20.03 -4.58
CA HIS A 245 -4.89 19.48 -4.68
C HIS A 245 -5.06 18.79 -6.03
N ALA A 246 -4.80 17.48 -6.09
CA ALA A 246 -4.74 16.69 -7.32
C ALA A 246 -5.72 15.49 -7.31
N ARG A 247 -6.86 15.64 -6.61
CA ARG A 247 -7.89 14.60 -6.54
C ARG A 247 -8.39 14.26 -7.96
N GLY A 248 -8.38 12.97 -8.29
CA GLY A 248 -8.82 12.47 -9.60
C GLY A 248 -7.93 12.90 -10.77
N ALA A 249 -6.73 13.42 -10.52
CA ALA A 249 -5.81 13.81 -11.59
C ALA A 249 -5.20 12.57 -12.27
N VAL A 250 -5.00 12.65 -13.58
CA VAL A 250 -4.30 11.63 -14.37
C VAL A 250 -2.88 12.14 -14.62
N LEU A 251 -1.95 11.69 -13.78
CA LEU A 251 -0.53 12.09 -13.81
C LEU A 251 0.33 11.05 -14.53
N GLY A 252 0.00 9.77 -14.35
CA GLY A 252 0.62 8.64 -15.06
C GLY A 252 -0.13 8.25 -16.33
N THR A 253 0.12 7.04 -16.81
CA THR A 253 -0.62 6.47 -17.94
C THR A 253 -1.82 5.68 -17.44
N THR A 254 -2.92 5.66 -18.18
CA THR A 254 -3.96 4.65 -17.97
C THR A 254 -3.39 3.30 -18.41
N ALA A 255 -3.55 2.26 -17.58
CA ALA A 255 -2.97 0.94 -17.79
C ALA A 255 -3.52 0.22 -19.05
N ASP A 256 -3.14 0.68 -20.24
CA ASP A 256 -3.51 0.11 -21.55
C ASP A 256 -2.44 -0.86 -22.09
N SER A 257 -1.39 -1.15 -21.32
CA SER A 257 -0.48 -2.25 -21.65
C SER A 257 -1.10 -3.56 -21.20
N GLY A 258 -1.80 -4.23 -22.12
CA GLY A 258 -2.43 -5.52 -21.89
C GLY A 258 -1.50 -6.56 -21.23
N PRO A 259 -2.07 -7.61 -20.59
CA PRO A 259 -1.29 -8.61 -19.86
C PRO A 259 -0.30 -9.32 -20.80
N GLY A 260 1.00 -9.04 -20.65
CA GLY A 260 2.07 -9.75 -21.37
C GLY A 260 3.27 -8.93 -21.84
N SER A 261 3.28 -7.60 -21.73
CA SER A 261 4.50 -6.80 -22.02
C SER A 261 5.55 -7.03 -20.93
N ALA A 262 6.78 -7.31 -21.35
CA ALA A 262 7.94 -7.42 -20.46
C ALA A 262 8.15 -6.07 -19.73
N PRO A 263 8.64 -6.08 -18.48
CA PRO A 263 8.89 -4.87 -17.69
C PRO A 263 9.74 -3.82 -18.42
N ASP A 264 10.72 -4.25 -19.23
CA ASP A 264 11.69 -3.38 -19.90
C ASP A 264 11.12 -2.57 -21.09
N ASP A 265 9.96 -2.95 -21.66
CA ASP A 265 9.35 -2.25 -22.81
C ASP A 265 8.31 -1.21 -22.40
N ARG A 266 8.07 -1.03 -21.11
CA ARG A 266 7.10 -0.03 -20.60
C ARG A 266 7.82 1.31 -20.47
N HIS A 267 7.46 2.25 -21.32
CA HIS A 267 7.87 3.65 -21.13
C HIS A 267 7.19 4.20 -19.86
N LEU A 268 7.86 4.04 -18.72
CA LEU A 268 7.46 4.68 -17.47
C LEU A 268 7.59 6.19 -17.61
N LEU A 269 6.66 6.93 -17.03
CA LEU A 269 6.84 8.37 -16.83
C LEU A 269 7.90 8.58 -15.75
N ASP A 270 9.01 9.25 -16.08
CA ASP A 270 10.03 9.63 -15.12
C ASP A 270 9.47 10.66 -14.12
N CYS A 271 9.22 10.21 -12.89
CA CYS A 271 8.88 11.03 -11.73
C CYS A 271 9.91 10.81 -10.61
N THR A 272 11.16 10.45 -10.97
CA THR A 272 12.18 10.05 -9.99
C THR A 272 12.48 11.19 -9.03
N GLY A 273 12.51 10.90 -7.72
CA GLY A 273 12.71 11.90 -6.68
C GLY A 273 11.62 12.97 -6.58
N ALA A 274 10.43 12.75 -7.13
CA ALA A 274 9.31 13.68 -6.99
C ALA A 274 8.94 13.90 -5.52
N ASN A 275 8.57 15.13 -5.16
CA ASN A 275 8.09 15.47 -3.83
C ASN A 275 6.57 15.61 -3.85
N LEU A 276 5.86 14.57 -3.40
CA LEU A 276 4.40 14.51 -3.29
C LEU A 276 3.90 14.79 -1.86
N SER A 277 4.77 15.19 -0.93
CA SER A 277 4.47 15.23 0.51
C SER A 277 3.22 16.03 0.85
N GLY A 278 2.28 15.36 1.53
CA GLY A 278 0.97 15.90 1.92
C GLY A 278 0.06 16.33 0.76
N ALA A 279 0.34 15.91 -0.48
CA ALA A 279 -0.57 16.14 -1.60
C ALA A 279 -1.88 15.34 -1.43
N ASP A 280 -2.98 15.90 -1.93
CA ASP A 280 -4.24 15.19 -2.07
C ASP A 280 -4.35 14.56 -3.45
N LEU A 281 -4.01 13.27 -3.55
CA LEU A 281 -4.00 12.45 -4.76
C LEU A 281 -5.09 11.36 -4.70
N ARG A 282 -6.16 11.57 -3.93
CA ARG A 282 -7.27 10.59 -3.84
C ARG A 282 -7.89 10.35 -5.21
N ALA A 283 -8.10 9.09 -5.56
CA ALA A 283 -8.59 8.64 -6.86
C ALA A 283 -7.76 9.11 -8.08
N ALA A 284 -6.50 9.54 -7.87
CA ALA A 284 -5.61 9.92 -8.97
C ALA A 284 -5.02 8.68 -9.68
N THR A 285 -4.65 8.83 -10.94
CA THR A 285 -3.93 7.80 -11.71
C THR A 285 -2.45 8.15 -11.78
N LEU A 286 -1.62 7.30 -11.19
CA LEU A 286 -0.15 7.32 -11.14
C LEU A 286 0.45 6.01 -11.70
N SER A 287 -0.35 5.28 -12.49
CA SER A 287 0.06 3.98 -13.03
C SER A 287 1.19 4.15 -14.04
N ALA A 288 2.14 3.21 -14.02
CA ALA A 288 3.37 3.24 -14.80
C ALA A 288 4.21 4.53 -14.64
N CYS A 289 4.26 5.10 -13.43
CA CYS A 289 5.24 6.13 -13.06
C CYS A 289 6.47 5.52 -12.41
N ASP A 290 7.66 6.04 -12.74
CA ASP A 290 8.86 5.81 -11.95
C ASP A 290 8.94 6.86 -10.85
N LEU A 291 8.55 6.47 -9.64
CA LEU A 291 8.58 7.24 -8.39
C LEU A 291 9.75 6.83 -7.50
N THR A 292 10.84 6.29 -8.07
CA THR A 292 12.03 5.88 -7.31
C THR A 292 12.54 7.05 -6.47
N GLY A 293 12.70 6.83 -5.16
CA GLY A 293 13.17 7.84 -4.21
C GLY A 293 12.21 9.01 -3.98
N ALA A 294 10.94 8.91 -4.40
CA ALA A 294 9.96 9.96 -4.20
C ALA A 294 9.63 10.19 -2.71
N HIS A 295 9.29 11.42 -2.35
CA HIS A 295 8.84 11.78 -1.01
C HIS A 295 7.31 11.83 -0.98
N LEU A 296 6.66 10.81 -0.42
CA LEU A 296 5.21 10.72 -0.30
C LEU A 296 4.71 10.91 1.15
N ALA A 297 5.55 11.38 2.07
CA ALA A 297 5.16 11.52 3.46
C ALA A 297 3.82 12.27 3.64
N GLY A 298 2.86 11.65 4.32
CA GLY A 298 1.53 12.21 4.59
C GLY A 298 0.60 12.36 3.37
N THR A 299 0.95 11.80 2.22
CA THR A 299 0.14 11.92 0.98
C THR A 299 -1.17 11.14 1.10
N LEU A 300 -2.26 11.72 0.57
CA LEU A 300 -3.56 11.05 0.51
C LEU A 300 -3.71 10.35 -0.85
N LEU A 301 -3.66 9.02 -0.86
CA LEU A 301 -3.73 8.16 -2.05
C LEU A 301 -4.93 7.20 -2.03
N SER A 302 -5.97 7.50 -1.23
CA SER A 302 -7.13 6.61 -1.13
C SER A 302 -7.80 6.45 -2.50
N ASP A 303 -8.07 5.19 -2.89
CA ASP A 303 -8.61 4.79 -4.18
C ASP A 303 -7.76 5.20 -5.40
N ALA A 304 -6.49 5.59 -5.22
CA ALA A 304 -5.60 5.94 -6.32
C ALA A 304 -5.11 4.70 -7.09
N GLU A 305 -4.80 4.86 -8.38
CA GLU A 305 -4.29 3.81 -9.25
C GLU A 305 -2.78 3.96 -9.46
N LEU A 306 -2.00 3.07 -8.85
CA LEU A 306 -0.54 2.99 -8.92
C LEU A 306 -0.06 1.67 -9.55
N ALA A 307 -0.88 1.03 -10.39
CA ALA A 307 -0.54 -0.22 -11.03
C ALA A 307 0.76 -0.08 -11.86
N ASP A 308 1.61 -1.10 -11.78
CA ASP A 308 2.88 -1.17 -12.53
C ASP A 308 3.83 0.03 -12.29
N SER A 309 3.69 0.78 -11.19
CA SER A 309 4.59 1.88 -10.82
C SER A 309 5.80 1.39 -10.03
N VAL A 310 6.89 2.18 -10.04
CA VAL A 310 8.13 1.90 -9.31
C VAL A 310 8.25 2.90 -8.16
N LEU A 311 8.07 2.45 -6.91
CA LEU A 311 8.21 3.28 -5.70
C LEU A 311 9.46 2.91 -4.89
N ASP A 312 10.48 2.33 -5.52
CA ASP A 312 11.63 1.82 -4.78
C ASP A 312 12.37 2.95 -4.05
N ASN A 313 12.75 2.69 -2.80
CA ASN A 313 13.39 3.66 -1.90
C ASN A 313 12.54 4.93 -1.62
N ALA A 314 11.25 4.91 -1.93
CA ALA A 314 10.36 6.03 -1.63
C ALA A 314 10.02 6.12 -0.13
N ASP A 315 9.72 7.34 0.33
CA ASP A 315 9.21 7.60 1.68
C ASP A 315 7.68 7.61 1.67
N LEU A 316 7.08 6.54 2.19
CA LEU A 316 5.64 6.32 2.37
C LEU A 316 5.17 6.63 3.80
N SER A 317 5.99 7.29 4.63
CA SER A 317 5.63 7.57 6.02
C SER A 317 4.28 8.28 6.12
N GLU A 318 3.36 7.76 6.92
CA GLU A 318 2.01 8.33 7.14
C GLU A 318 1.15 8.49 5.87
N VAL A 319 1.47 7.81 4.76
CA VAL A 319 0.62 7.78 3.56
C VAL A 319 -0.75 7.17 3.87
N VAL A 320 -1.81 7.70 3.27
CA VAL A 320 -3.17 7.14 3.36
C VAL A 320 -3.62 6.59 1.99
N ALA A 321 -3.31 5.32 1.73
CA ALA A 321 -3.56 4.59 0.48
C ALA A 321 -4.66 3.51 0.64
N VAL A 322 -5.73 3.83 1.39
CA VAL A 322 -6.87 2.93 1.59
C VAL A 322 -7.52 2.60 0.24
N GLY A 323 -7.67 1.32 -0.09
CA GLY A 323 -8.29 0.89 -1.36
C GLY A 323 -7.46 1.19 -2.61
N ALA A 324 -6.21 1.65 -2.48
CA ALA A 324 -5.37 1.97 -3.63
C ALA A 324 -5.00 0.72 -4.44
N GLY A 325 -4.95 0.86 -5.77
CA GLY A 325 -4.52 -0.19 -6.68
C GLY A 325 -3.01 -0.14 -6.90
N LEU A 326 -2.26 -1.05 -6.26
CA LEU A 326 -0.80 -1.16 -6.33
C LEU A 326 -0.37 -2.47 -7.02
N SER A 327 -1.24 -3.05 -7.85
CA SER A 327 -0.96 -4.31 -8.51
C SER A 327 0.32 -4.21 -9.34
N LYS A 328 1.24 -5.16 -9.15
CA LYS A 328 2.56 -5.24 -9.82
C LYS A 328 3.47 -4.03 -9.61
N ALA A 329 3.16 -3.14 -8.67
CA ALA A 329 4.07 -2.06 -8.30
C ALA A 329 5.30 -2.61 -7.57
N THR A 330 6.45 -1.95 -7.70
CA THR A 330 7.61 -2.24 -6.85
C THR A 330 7.68 -1.24 -5.70
N LEU A 331 7.85 -1.73 -4.48
CA LEU A 331 7.95 -0.98 -3.24
C LEU A 331 9.19 -1.44 -2.46
N ARG A 332 10.30 -1.68 -3.17
CA ARG A 332 11.51 -2.25 -2.57
C ARG A 332 12.19 -1.20 -1.70
N ASN A 333 12.61 -1.58 -0.50
CA ASN A 333 13.29 -0.71 0.47
C ASN A 333 12.50 0.58 0.83
N VAL A 334 11.17 0.60 0.66
CA VAL A 334 10.38 1.78 1.06
C VAL A 334 10.43 1.99 2.57
N ASN A 335 10.39 3.25 3.00
CA ASN A 335 10.18 3.61 4.39
C ASN A 335 8.70 3.97 4.59
N GLY A 336 7.92 3.20 5.33
CA GLY A 336 6.47 3.46 5.48
C GLY A 336 5.90 3.30 6.89
N PRO A 337 6.56 3.80 7.96
CA PRO A 337 5.93 3.85 9.27
C PRO A 337 4.64 4.70 9.20
N GLY A 338 3.56 4.19 9.77
CA GLY A 338 2.25 4.84 9.82
C GLY A 338 1.48 4.82 8.50
N ALA A 339 2.01 4.17 7.45
CA ALA A 339 1.30 4.03 6.19
C ALA A 339 0.01 3.22 6.38
N ASN A 340 -1.08 3.68 5.76
CA ASN A 340 -2.37 3.00 5.77
C ASN A 340 -2.70 2.49 4.36
N LEU A 341 -2.45 1.20 4.15
CA LEU A 341 -2.72 0.40 2.94
C LEU A 341 -3.93 -0.53 3.15
N ALA A 342 -4.85 -0.20 4.06
CA ALA A 342 -6.04 -1.02 4.29
C ALA A 342 -6.82 -1.21 2.98
N HIS A 343 -7.21 -2.45 2.68
CA HIS A 343 -7.94 -2.82 1.47
C HIS A 343 -7.22 -2.51 0.14
N ALA A 344 -5.92 -2.17 0.17
CA ALA A 344 -5.17 -1.99 -1.06
C ALA A 344 -5.02 -3.31 -1.83
N ASP A 345 -4.95 -3.20 -3.15
CA ASP A 345 -4.59 -4.32 -4.03
C ASP A 345 -3.08 -4.32 -4.27
N LEU A 346 -2.36 -5.23 -3.63
CA LEU A 346 -0.93 -5.45 -3.74
C LEU A 346 -0.61 -6.69 -4.60
N SER A 347 -1.54 -7.14 -5.44
CA SER A 347 -1.38 -8.36 -6.25
C SER A 347 -0.17 -8.24 -7.18
N GLY A 348 0.79 -9.14 -7.03
CA GLY A 348 2.05 -9.17 -7.78
C GLY A 348 3.04 -8.06 -7.40
N ALA A 349 2.75 -7.25 -6.36
CA ALA A 349 3.65 -6.20 -5.90
C ALA A 349 4.92 -6.77 -5.24
N ASP A 350 5.99 -5.99 -5.24
CA ASP A 350 7.27 -6.35 -4.61
C ASP A 350 7.61 -5.40 -3.45
N LEU A 351 7.34 -5.83 -2.22
CA LEU A 351 7.65 -5.16 -0.97
C LEU A 351 8.96 -5.68 -0.33
N SER A 352 9.90 -6.21 -1.12
CA SER A 352 11.16 -6.73 -0.55
C SER A 352 11.89 -5.65 0.26
N ASN A 353 12.30 -5.99 1.47
CA ASN A 353 12.93 -5.08 2.44
C ASN A 353 12.11 -3.82 2.79
N ALA A 354 10.80 -3.81 2.52
CA ALA A 354 9.94 -2.68 2.91
C ALA A 354 9.92 -2.51 4.43
N ARG A 355 10.00 -1.27 4.90
CA ARG A 355 10.05 -0.91 6.32
C ARG A 355 8.69 -0.37 6.74
N LEU A 356 7.78 -1.28 7.06
CA LEU A 356 6.37 -1.00 7.37
C LEU A 356 6.03 -1.25 8.85
N GLY A 357 6.97 -1.77 9.64
CA GLY A 357 6.76 -2.08 11.05
C GLY A 357 6.99 -0.90 12.01
N ALA A 358 6.77 -1.15 13.29
CA ALA A 358 7.03 -0.23 14.40
C ALA A 358 8.53 0.03 14.64
N LYS A 359 9.40 -0.74 13.96
CA LYS A 359 10.85 -0.66 14.05
C LYS A 359 11.38 0.35 13.03
N ALA A 360 11.61 1.58 13.47
CA ALA A 360 12.20 2.65 12.67
C ALA A 360 13.72 2.43 12.50
N PHE A 361 14.22 2.54 11.28
CA PHE A 361 15.66 2.53 11.03
C PHE A 361 16.35 3.74 11.62
N LEU A 362 17.56 3.54 12.11
CA LEU A 362 18.46 4.62 12.46
C LEU A 362 19.67 4.69 11.51
N PHE A 363 20.45 3.62 11.46
CA PHE A 363 21.68 3.52 10.66
C PHE A 363 22.15 2.06 10.60
N THR A 364 23.13 1.77 9.75
CA THR A 364 23.78 0.46 9.65
C THR A 364 25.17 0.51 10.28
N LEU A 365 25.54 -0.53 11.02
CA LEU A 365 26.88 -0.77 11.54
C LEU A 365 27.66 -1.61 10.52
N ASP A 366 28.63 -0.99 9.86
CA ASP A 366 29.39 -1.66 8.78
C ASP A 366 30.63 -2.42 9.29
N SER A 367 31.06 -2.16 10.52
CA SER A 367 32.32 -2.70 11.08
C SER A 367 32.12 -3.81 12.11
N VAL A 368 30.87 -4.10 12.48
CA VAL A 368 30.53 -5.00 13.59
C VAL A 368 30.04 -6.31 13.00
N THR A 369 30.61 -7.42 13.46
CA THR A 369 30.25 -8.76 12.96
C THR A 369 29.16 -9.42 13.81
N PRO A 370 28.35 -10.31 13.22
CA PRO A 370 27.41 -11.14 13.98
C PRO A 370 28.07 -11.92 15.13
N GLN A 371 29.29 -12.41 14.94
CA GLN A 371 30.02 -13.18 15.95
C GLN A 371 30.42 -12.32 17.16
N GLU A 372 30.78 -11.05 16.93
CA GLU A 372 31.09 -10.10 18.01
C GLU A 372 29.85 -9.81 18.86
N LEU A 373 28.71 -9.54 18.22
CA LEU A 373 27.45 -9.28 18.94
C LEU A 373 26.92 -10.53 19.68
N ASP A 374 27.10 -11.73 19.11
CA ASP A 374 26.72 -12.99 19.79
C ASP A 374 27.55 -13.28 21.03
N ALA A 375 28.82 -12.86 21.05
CA ALA A 375 29.72 -13.04 22.18
C ALA A 375 29.62 -11.88 23.19
N ALA A 376 29.08 -10.74 22.79
CA ALA A 376 28.98 -9.54 23.60
C ALA A 376 27.94 -9.69 24.70
N LYS A 377 28.37 -9.46 25.95
CA LYS A 377 27.44 -9.28 27.08
C LYS A 377 26.96 -7.82 27.18
N TYR A 378 27.85 -6.87 26.90
CA TYR A 378 27.57 -5.44 26.91
C TYR A 378 27.96 -4.84 25.56
N ALA A 379 27.42 -3.67 25.25
CA ALA A 379 27.69 -2.98 24.00
C ALA A 379 29.21 -2.77 23.77
N PRO A 380 29.79 -3.33 22.69
CA PRO A 380 31.19 -3.13 22.31
C PRO A 380 31.55 -1.63 22.15
N GLU A 381 32.81 -1.25 22.41
CA GLU A 381 33.23 0.17 22.35
C GLU A 381 33.05 0.80 20.96
N ASP A 382 33.26 0.03 19.89
CA ASP A 382 33.05 0.43 18.51
C ASP A 382 31.57 0.62 18.18
N VAL A 383 30.70 -0.24 18.71
CA VAL A 383 29.23 -0.05 18.66
C VAL A 383 28.85 1.24 19.37
N VAL A 384 29.32 1.46 20.60
CA VAL A 384 29.06 2.70 21.36
C VAL A 384 29.51 3.94 20.57
N ALA A 385 30.69 3.89 19.96
CA ALA A 385 31.23 4.99 19.15
C ALA A 385 30.39 5.25 17.89
N ALA A 386 29.92 4.19 17.22
CA ALA A 386 29.03 4.31 16.06
C ALA A 386 27.69 4.96 16.45
N PHE A 387 27.08 4.50 17.54
CA PHE A 387 25.85 5.10 18.07
C PHE A 387 26.03 6.59 18.39
N ALA A 388 27.14 6.96 19.04
CA ALA A 388 27.45 8.36 19.36
C ALA A 388 27.60 9.23 18.09
N LYS A 389 28.20 8.71 17.02
CA LYS A 389 28.29 9.39 15.71
C LYS A 389 26.92 9.68 15.10
N HIS A 390 25.94 8.82 15.37
CA HIS A 390 24.56 8.95 14.92
C HIS A 390 23.63 9.61 15.96
N GLY A 391 24.20 10.26 17.00
CA GLY A 391 23.44 11.03 17.98
C GLY A 391 22.69 10.20 19.02
N VAL A 392 22.95 8.89 19.09
CA VAL A 392 22.35 7.99 20.10
C VAL A 392 23.36 7.74 21.22
N THR A 393 22.99 8.07 22.45
CA THR A 393 23.89 7.90 23.60
C THR A 393 23.76 6.49 24.18
N LEU A 394 24.72 5.63 23.86
CA LEU A 394 24.85 4.28 24.42
C LEU A 394 25.89 4.26 25.54
N SER A 395 25.65 3.50 26.60
CA SER A 395 26.65 3.20 27.62
C SER A 395 27.38 1.90 27.27
N PRO A 396 28.70 1.78 27.51
CA PRO A 396 29.44 0.52 27.33
C PRO A 396 29.02 -0.59 28.32
N HIS A 397 28.07 -0.30 29.22
CA HIS A 397 27.47 -1.27 30.15
C HIS A 397 26.03 -1.62 29.79
N ASP A 398 25.50 -1.12 28.67
CA ASP A 398 24.16 -1.51 28.23
C ASP A 398 24.20 -2.94 27.70
N ASP A 399 23.30 -3.79 28.19
CA ASP A 399 23.28 -5.22 27.89
C ASP A 399 22.93 -5.48 26.42
N VAL A 400 23.74 -6.31 25.76
CA VAL A 400 23.46 -6.85 24.43
C VAL A 400 22.93 -8.26 24.60
N VAL A 401 21.72 -8.49 24.11
CA VAL A 401 21.04 -9.79 24.20
C VAL A 401 20.91 -10.37 22.80
N SER A 402 21.54 -11.52 22.55
CA SER A 402 21.33 -12.29 21.32
C SER A 402 19.91 -12.87 21.33
N VAL A 403 19.07 -12.39 20.41
CA VAL A 403 17.68 -12.83 20.23
C VAL A 403 17.64 -14.04 19.30
N LEU A 404 18.35 -13.94 18.17
CA LEU A 404 18.66 -15.06 17.30
C LEU A 404 20.14 -15.00 16.92
N LYS A 405 20.87 -16.06 17.28
CA LYS A 405 22.31 -16.12 17.02
C LYS A 405 22.63 -15.88 15.55
N GLY A 406 23.64 -15.04 15.34
CA GLY A 406 24.17 -14.69 14.03
C GLY A 406 23.32 -13.71 13.23
N THR A 407 22.14 -13.30 13.70
CA THR A 407 21.22 -12.51 12.88
C THR A 407 20.47 -11.39 13.62
N ARG A 408 20.15 -11.55 14.92
CA ARG A 408 19.43 -10.52 15.68
C ARG A 408 19.87 -10.38 17.12
N TRP A 409 19.98 -9.13 17.54
CA TRP A 409 20.33 -8.73 18.91
C TRP A 409 19.44 -7.59 19.39
N ARG A 410 19.38 -7.39 20.70
CA ARG A 410 18.66 -6.29 21.34
C ARG A 410 19.55 -5.60 22.35
N ILE A 411 19.47 -4.28 22.42
CA ILE A 411 20.07 -3.50 23.52
C ILE A 411 18.94 -3.03 24.44
N GLU A 412 18.87 -3.59 25.65
CA GLU A 412 17.66 -3.55 26.48
C GLU A 412 17.28 -2.15 26.96
N ARG A 413 18.26 -1.33 27.33
CA ARG A 413 18.02 -0.02 27.94
C ARG A 413 17.22 0.94 27.06
N TYR A 414 17.32 0.80 25.74
CA TYR A 414 16.76 1.72 24.76
C TYR A 414 15.80 1.06 23.78
N THR A 415 15.41 -0.20 24.01
CA THR A 415 14.56 -0.96 23.07
C THR A 415 15.11 -0.89 21.64
N LEU A 416 16.44 -0.97 21.51
CA LEU A 416 17.11 -0.94 20.20
C LEU A 416 17.23 -2.36 19.69
N GLN A 417 16.86 -2.56 18.44
CA GLN A 417 17.00 -3.84 17.78
C GLN A 417 18.12 -3.77 16.74
N LEU A 418 18.93 -4.83 16.68
CA LEU A 418 20.01 -4.98 15.74
C LEU A 418 19.70 -6.18 14.85
N HIS A 419 19.76 -6.00 13.53
CA HIS A 419 19.47 -7.04 12.55
C HIS A 419 20.58 -7.12 11.52
N ASP A 420 21.17 -8.30 11.32
CA ASP A 420 22.04 -8.54 10.17
C ASP A 420 21.26 -8.45 8.86
N SER A 421 21.56 -7.42 8.07
CA SER A 421 20.98 -7.19 6.74
C SER A 421 21.70 -7.96 5.62
N GLY A 422 22.80 -8.65 5.94
CA GLY A 422 23.74 -9.23 4.98
C GLY A 422 24.75 -8.23 4.41
N SER A 423 24.45 -6.93 4.44
CA SER A 423 25.39 -5.83 4.12
C SER A 423 26.01 -5.15 5.35
N GLY A 424 25.56 -5.50 6.55
CA GLY A 424 25.93 -4.89 7.82
C GLY A 424 24.83 -5.09 8.87
N ILE A 425 25.01 -4.56 10.08
CA ILE A 425 24.00 -4.70 11.15
C ILE A 425 23.13 -3.44 11.22
N ASP A 426 21.88 -3.55 10.79
CA ASP A 426 20.88 -2.50 10.87
C ASP A 426 20.46 -2.24 12.32
N VAL A 427 20.51 -0.97 12.73
CA VAL A 427 20.03 -0.49 14.04
C VAL A 427 18.64 0.09 13.88
N LEU A 428 17.71 -0.39 14.69
CA LEU A 428 16.29 -0.07 14.66
C LEU A 428 15.77 0.36 16.04
N THR A 429 14.71 1.17 16.10
CA THR A 429 14.01 1.56 17.35
C THR A 429 12.53 1.22 17.29
N ASP A 430 11.92 0.85 18.41
CA ASP A 430 10.50 0.51 18.50
C ASP A 430 9.55 1.74 18.60
N GLN A 431 9.96 2.91 18.06
CA GLN A 431 9.21 4.18 18.21
C GLN A 431 8.34 4.55 17.01
N ALA A 432 8.40 3.79 15.91
CA ALA A 432 7.57 4.08 14.74
C ALA A 432 6.12 3.64 14.97
N ARG A 433 5.19 4.37 14.38
CA ARG A 433 3.83 3.85 14.19
C ARG A 433 3.91 2.76 13.12
N PRO A 434 3.45 1.54 13.38
CA PRO A 434 3.43 0.50 12.36
C PRO A 434 2.37 0.80 11.29
N ALA A 435 2.54 0.23 10.10
CA ALA A 435 1.60 0.33 9.01
C ALA A 435 0.33 -0.50 9.25
N VAL A 436 -0.74 -0.13 8.53
CA VAL A 436 -2.03 -0.84 8.50
C VAL A 436 -2.23 -1.41 7.10
N LEU A 437 -2.32 -2.73 6.96
CA LEU A 437 -2.65 -3.44 5.72
C LEU A 437 -3.91 -4.31 5.88
N ARG A 438 -4.81 -3.89 6.78
CA ARG A 438 -6.06 -4.60 7.07
C ARG A 438 -6.84 -4.91 5.78
N GLY A 439 -7.15 -6.18 5.57
CA GLY A 439 -7.94 -6.64 4.43
C GLY A 439 -7.30 -6.41 3.05
N ALA A 440 -6.01 -6.10 2.99
CA ALA A 440 -5.29 -5.97 1.72
C ALA A 440 -5.26 -7.31 0.97
N VAL A 441 -5.27 -7.22 -0.37
CA VAL A 441 -5.16 -8.38 -1.26
C VAL A 441 -3.73 -8.47 -1.77
N CYS A 442 -3.09 -9.60 -1.53
CA CYS A 442 -1.67 -9.80 -1.78
C CYS A 442 -1.46 -11.10 -2.59
N GLU A 443 -2.14 -11.23 -3.73
CA GLU A 443 -1.98 -12.38 -4.61
C GLU A 443 -0.61 -12.34 -5.29
N GLY A 444 0.23 -13.36 -5.10
CA GLY A 444 1.55 -13.43 -5.75
C GLY A 444 2.54 -12.34 -5.31
N THR A 445 2.26 -11.63 -4.22
CA THR A 445 3.10 -10.56 -3.68
C THR A 445 4.41 -11.10 -3.12
N ARG A 446 5.52 -10.41 -3.39
CA ARG A 446 6.81 -10.65 -2.74
C ARG A 446 7.00 -9.66 -1.61
N ALA A 447 7.26 -10.12 -0.41
CA ALA A 447 7.54 -9.30 0.77
C ALA A 447 8.78 -9.82 1.52
N THR A 448 9.70 -10.45 0.80
CA THR A 448 10.92 -11.05 1.36
C THR A 448 11.72 -10.04 2.18
N ALA A 449 12.11 -10.42 3.40
CA ALA A 449 12.84 -9.59 4.35
C ALA A 449 12.17 -8.24 4.70
N ALA A 450 10.88 -8.07 4.43
CA ALA A 450 10.12 -6.92 4.88
C ALA A 450 10.05 -6.88 6.42
N ASN A 451 10.02 -5.68 6.97
CA ASN A 451 9.75 -5.45 8.37
C ASN A 451 8.28 -5.05 8.52
N LEU A 452 7.49 -5.93 9.14
CA LEU A 452 6.07 -5.76 9.43
C LEU A 452 5.79 -5.84 10.94
N ALA A 453 6.80 -5.59 11.78
CA ALA A 453 6.66 -5.67 13.22
C ALA A 453 5.54 -4.73 13.71
N GLY A 454 4.62 -5.24 14.53
CA GLY A 454 3.48 -4.48 15.05
C GLY A 454 2.43 -4.06 14.01
N ALA A 455 2.58 -4.43 12.73
CA ALA A 455 1.64 -4.05 11.68
C ALA A 455 0.25 -4.65 11.92
N ASP A 456 -0.78 -3.85 11.62
CA ASP A 456 -2.17 -4.33 11.59
C ASP A 456 -2.44 -4.95 10.22
N LEU A 457 -2.48 -6.27 10.18
CA LEU A 457 -2.68 -7.11 9.01
C LEU A 457 -4.02 -7.89 9.11
N HIS A 458 -4.98 -7.43 9.92
CA HIS A 458 -6.22 -8.16 10.14
C HIS A 458 -6.92 -8.50 8.81
N GLY A 459 -7.31 -9.76 8.63
CA GLY A 459 -8.01 -10.20 7.43
C GLY A 459 -7.21 -10.07 6.12
N ILE A 460 -5.88 -9.92 6.19
CA ILE A 460 -5.02 -9.90 4.99
C ILE A 460 -5.20 -11.16 4.16
N GLN A 461 -5.12 -11.02 2.83
CA GLN A 461 -5.31 -12.14 1.90
C GLN A 461 -4.02 -12.38 1.11
N TRP A 462 -3.20 -13.31 1.60
CA TRP A 462 -1.97 -13.75 0.96
C TRP A 462 -2.15 -15.11 0.31
N PHE A 463 -2.09 -15.17 -1.00
CA PHE A 463 -2.26 -16.40 -1.77
C PHE A 463 -1.60 -16.28 -3.15
N GLY A 464 -1.72 -17.31 -3.99
CA GLY A 464 -1.24 -17.28 -5.37
C GLY A 464 0.19 -17.81 -5.53
N THR A 465 0.47 -18.34 -6.72
CA THR A 465 1.76 -18.95 -7.04
C THR A 465 2.85 -17.88 -7.07
N GLY A 466 3.83 -17.98 -6.15
CA GLY A 466 4.94 -17.03 -6.08
C GLY A 466 4.83 -15.99 -4.96
N ALA A 467 3.77 -16.02 -4.14
CA ALA A 467 3.72 -15.22 -2.93
C ALA A 467 4.80 -15.67 -1.94
N THR A 468 5.77 -14.80 -1.66
CA THR A 468 6.87 -15.07 -0.73
C THR A 468 6.91 -14.01 0.36
N VAL A 469 6.97 -14.48 1.59
CA VAL A 469 6.95 -13.68 2.82
C VAL A 469 8.03 -14.23 3.76
N ASP A 470 9.16 -14.62 3.18
CA ASP A 470 10.31 -15.24 3.82
C ASP A 470 11.20 -14.20 4.49
N HIS A 471 11.84 -14.58 5.60
CA HIS A 471 12.71 -13.71 6.39
C HIS A 471 12.02 -12.46 6.95
N VAL A 472 10.69 -12.45 7.02
CA VAL A 472 9.91 -11.28 7.43
C VAL A 472 9.92 -11.13 8.95
N ASP A 473 9.95 -9.88 9.39
CA ASP A 473 9.73 -9.54 10.79
C ASP A 473 8.24 -9.31 11.06
N PHE A 474 7.57 -10.25 11.73
CA PHE A 474 6.18 -10.11 12.18
C PHE A 474 6.07 -9.90 13.68
N ASP A 475 7.15 -9.53 14.37
CA ASP A 475 7.16 -9.33 15.81
C ASP A 475 6.01 -8.41 16.27
N GLY A 476 5.08 -8.93 17.06
CA GLY A 476 3.87 -8.24 17.53
C GLY A 476 2.81 -7.92 16.47
N ALA A 477 3.00 -8.32 15.21
CA ALA A 477 2.06 -8.09 14.12
C ALA A 477 0.74 -8.85 14.32
N VAL A 478 -0.35 -8.32 13.78
CA VAL A 478 -1.70 -8.87 13.96
C VAL A 478 -2.29 -9.26 12.62
N LEU A 479 -2.29 -10.55 12.30
CA LEU A 479 -2.83 -11.10 11.06
C LEU A 479 -4.24 -11.68 11.24
N ALA A 480 -4.83 -11.53 12.43
CA ALA A 480 -6.03 -12.27 12.84
C ALA A 480 -7.17 -12.23 11.79
N GLY A 481 -7.78 -13.38 11.55
CA GLY A 481 -8.79 -13.59 10.50
C GLY A 481 -8.24 -13.60 9.06
N GLY A 482 -6.92 -13.59 8.89
CA GLY A 482 -6.25 -13.59 7.60
C GLY A 482 -6.40 -14.91 6.82
N TYR A 483 -6.17 -14.83 5.51
CA TYR A 483 -6.18 -15.96 4.59
C TYR A 483 -4.78 -16.14 4.00
N LEU A 484 -4.11 -17.24 4.34
CA LEU A 484 -2.71 -17.52 4.02
C LEU A 484 -2.61 -18.87 3.29
N GLN A 485 -2.50 -18.85 1.97
CA GLN A 485 -2.52 -20.07 1.16
C GLN A 485 -1.27 -20.23 0.30
N GLY A 486 -0.60 -21.37 0.44
CA GLY A 486 0.57 -21.74 -0.37
C GLY A 486 1.75 -20.79 -0.19
N ILE A 487 1.69 -19.90 0.80
CA ILE A 487 2.69 -18.87 1.02
C ILE A 487 3.91 -19.43 1.74
N ARG A 488 5.07 -18.83 1.44
CA ARG A 488 6.35 -19.17 2.08
C ARG A 488 6.71 -18.13 3.12
N LEU A 489 6.68 -18.49 4.40
CA LEU A 489 7.13 -17.69 5.54
C LEU A 489 8.48 -18.17 6.08
N THR A 490 9.29 -18.89 5.29
CA THR A 490 10.55 -19.51 5.74
C THR A 490 11.41 -18.54 6.54
N GLN A 491 11.91 -18.98 7.70
CA GLN A 491 12.82 -18.21 8.56
C GLN A 491 12.29 -16.83 8.98
N SER A 492 10.97 -16.67 9.09
CA SER A 492 10.34 -15.44 9.59
C SER A 492 10.29 -15.42 11.12
N TYR A 493 10.22 -14.21 11.67
CA TYR A 493 10.12 -13.96 13.10
C TYR A 493 8.69 -13.69 13.48
N LEU A 494 8.17 -14.50 14.40
CA LEU A 494 6.75 -14.55 14.75
C LEU A 494 6.52 -14.27 16.25
N SER A 495 7.44 -13.59 16.92
CA SER A 495 7.33 -13.30 18.35
C SER A 495 6.10 -12.44 18.64
N GLY A 496 5.21 -12.88 19.54
CA GLY A 496 3.97 -12.16 19.86
C GLY A 496 3.02 -11.92 18.68
N THR A 497 3.25 -12.58 17.54
CA THR A 497 2.40 -12.47 16.36
C THR A 497 1.06 -13.15 16.62
N ASP A 498 0.00 -12.51 16.15
CA ASP A 498 -1.36 -12.98 16.32
C ASP A 498 -1.92 -13.47 14.97
N LEU A 499 -1.97 -14.80 14.83
CA LEU A 499 -2.57 -15.54 13.72
C LEU A 499 -3.93 -16.14 14.12
N SER A 500 -4.61 -15.56 15.12
CA SER A 500 -5.90 -16.10 15.57
C SER A 500 -6.95 -16.05 14.45
N ASP A 501 -7.81 -17.07 14.37
CA ASP A 501 -8.84 -17.22 13.35
C ASP A 501 -8.35 -17.20 11.88
N CYS A 502 -7.03 -17.29 11.66
CA CYS A 502 -6.46 -17.34 10.32
C CYS A 502 -6.74 -18.67 9.62
N VAL A 503 -6.80 -18.63 8.29
CA VAL A 503 -6.84 -19.83 7.44
C VAL A 503 -5.47 -20.06 6.85
N LEU A 504 -4.74 -21.06 7.33
CA LEU A 504 -3.40 -21.44 6.86
C LEU A 504 -3.48 -22.73 6.06
N ILE A 505 -3.46 -22.61 4.74
CA ILE A 505 -3.57 -23.75 3.82
C ILE A 505 -2.25 -23.93 3.09
N GLN A 506 -1.58 -25.05 3.31
CA GLN A 506 -0.28 -25.34 2.70
C GLN A 506 0.76 -24.22 2.91
N ALA A 507 0.60 -23.43 3.98
CA ALA A 507 1.56 -22.40 4.35
C ALA A 507 2.86 -23.07 4.78
N LYS A 508 3.99 -22.56 4.29
CA LYS A 508 5.32 -23.07 4.57
C LYS A 508 5.99 -22.17 5.60
N LEU A 509 6.12 -22.65 6.83
CA LEU A 509 6.73 -21.91 7.93
C LEU A 509 8.08 -22.50 8.38
N PRO A 510 8.90 -23.19 7.57
CA PRO A 510 10.05 -23.87 8.13
C PRO A 510 11.13 -22.90 8.64
N GLY A 511 11.81 -23.28 9.71
CA GLY A 511 12.84 -22.45 10.34
C GLY A 511 12.32 -21.17 11.01
N CYS A 512 11.01 -21.03 11.20
CA CYS A 512 10.46 -19.86 11.87
C CYS A 512 10.78 -19.87 13.37
N HIS A 513 10.86 -18.67 13.95
CA HIS A 513 10.97 -18.49 15.39
C HIS A 513 9.70 -17.83 15.92
N ALA A 514 8.90 -18.58 16.68
CA ALA A 514 7.74 -18.04 17.37
C ALA A 514 7.92 -18.16 18.88
N ALA A 515 7.69 -17.06 19.59
CA ALA A 515 7.81 -16.97 21.04
C ALA A 515 6.87 -15.90 21.57
N PRO A 516 6.70 -15.77 22.90
CA PRO A 516 6.08 -14.57 23.46
C PRO A 516 6.86 -13.33 23.05
N GLY A 517 6.16 -12.30 22.57
CA GLY A 517 6.72 -11.00 22.22
C GLY A 517 6.80 -10.06 23.44
N ASP A 518 7.04 -8.78 23.17
CA ASP A 518 7.05 -7.76 24.21
C ASP A 518 5.73 -7.71 25.00
N GLY A 519 5.84 -7.41 26.29
CA GLY A 519 4.70 -7.46 27.21
C GLY A 519 4.14 -8.87 27.46
N GLN A 520 4.90 -9.92 27.13
CA GLN A 520 4.48 -11.34 27.23
C GLN A 520 3.26 -11.67 26.37
N ARG A 521 3.04 -10.92 25.28
CA ARG A 521 2.00 -11.27 24.31
C ARG A 521 2.34 -12.63 23.69
N PRO A 522 1.46 -13.65 23.79
CA PRO A 522 1.75 -14.96 23.23
C PRO A 522 1.74 -14.91 21.69
N PHE A 523 2.50 -15.81 21.07
CA PHE A 523 2.24 -16.18 19.69
C PHE A 523 0.92 -16.98 19.65
N SER A 524 -0.08 -16.44 18.94
CA SER A 524 -1.43 -17.01 18.94
C SER A 524 -1.80 -17.62 17.60
N LEU A 525 -2.27 -18.86 17.64
CA LEU A 525 -2.96 -19.59 16.58
C LEU A 525 -4.39 -19.95 17.03
N ALA A 526 -4.95 -19.24 18.02
CA ALA A 526 -6.26 -19.55 18.57
C ALA A 526 -7.35 -19.49 17.48
N GLY A 527 -8.19 -20.53 17.37
CA GLY A 527 -9.21 -20.62 16.31
C GLY A 527 -8.67 -20.76 14.88
N ALA A 528 -7.35 -20.82 14.68
CA ALA A 528 -6.74 -20.91 13.35
C ALA A 528 -7.03 -22.27 12.68
N LEU A 529 -7.13 -22.26 11.35
CA LEU A 529 -7.33 -23.46 10.54
C LEU A 529 -6.00 -23.85 9.90
N LEU A 530 -5.34 -24.89 10.43
CA LEU A 530 -4.03 -25.37 10.01
C LEU A 530 -4.20 -26.61 9.14
N HIS A 531 -4.30 -26.41 7.82
CA HIS A 531 -4.54 -27.50 6.86
C HIS A 531 -3.35 -27.62 5.90
N GLY A 532 -2.48 -28.60 6.14
CA GLY A 532 -1.28 -28.81 5.33
C GLY A 532 -0.16 -27.81 5.63
N ALA A 533 -0.27 -27.05 6.72
CA ALA A 533 0.78 -26.13 7.15
C ALA A 533 2.04 -26.92 7.53
N ASP A 534 3.20 -26.34 7.27
CA ASP A 534 4.49 -27.01 7.43
C ASP A 534 5.36 -26.26 8.44
N PHE A 535 5.57 -26.87 9.61
CA PHE A 535 6.35 -26.33 10.71
C PHE A 535 7.73 -27.02 10.85
N SER A 536 8.26 -27.58 9.76
CA SER A 536 9.56 -28.27 9.81
C SER A 536 10.68 -27.31 10.26
N ASP A 537 11.53 -27.74 11.21
CA ASP A 537 12.60 -26.91 11.79
C ASP A 537 12.13 -25.61 12.48
N THR A 538 10.84 -25.51 12.81
CA THR A 538 10.26 -24.35 13.49
C THR A 538 10.16 -24.59 14.99
N THR A 539 10.39 -23.53 15.77
CA THR A 539 10.19 -23.55 17.22
C THR A 539 9.02 -22.66 17.58
N LEU A 540 8.00 -23.23 18.22
CA LEU A 540 6.82 -22.55 18.74
C LEU A 540 6.88 -22.58 20.27
N ARG A 541 7.38 -21.50 20.89
CA ARG A 541 7.45 -21.39 22.36
C ARG A 541 6.18 -20.82 22.94
N SER A 542 5.60 -21.52 23.92
CA SER A 542 4.38 -21.14 24.62
C SER A 542 3.24 -20.72 23.66
N ALA A 543 3.11 -21.45 22.54
CA ALA A 543 2.13 -21.12 21.52
C ALA A 543 0.70 -21.39 22.00
N LEU A 544 -0.24 -20.52 21.62
CA LEU A 544 -1.66 -20.67 21.97
C LEU A 544 -2.44 -21.25 20.79
N LEU A 545 -2.93 -22.48 20.90
CA LEU A 545 -3.70 -23.16 19.86
C LEU A 545 -5.18 -23.37 20.24
N VAL A 546 -5.70 -22.69 21.28
CA VAL A 546 -7.08 -22.86 21.76
C VAL A 546 -8.08 -22.81 20.60
N ASP A 547 -8.96 -23.81 20.49
CA ASP A 547 -9.95 -23.95 19.42
C ASP A 547 -9.39 -24.03 17.98
N ALA A 548 -8.07 -24.18 17.79
CA ALA A 548 -7.47 -24.35 16.47
C ALA A 548 -7.89 -25.68 15.84
N ALA A 549 -8.15 -25.66 14.54
CA ALA A 549 -8.43 -26.83 13.73
C ALA A 549 -7.15 -27.32 13.05
N VAL A 550 -6.57 -28.41 13.56
CA VAL A 550 -5.32 -28.97 13.02
C VAL A 550 -5.60 -30.21 12.20
N ALA A 551 -5.23 -30.20 10.92
CA ALA A 551 -5.41 -31.37 10.05
C ALA A 551 -4.33 -32.43 10.31
N THR A 552 -4.74 -33.68 10.53
CA THR A 552 -3.90 -34.88 10.44
C THR A 552 -4.07 -35.55 9.08
N SER A 553 -3.40 -36.68 8.83
CA SER A 553 -3.58 -37.46 7.59
C SER A 553 -5.01 -38.01 7.43
N ARG A 554 -5.81 -38.08 8.50
CA ARG A 554 -7.22 -38.52 8.48
C ARG A 554 -8.22 -37.37 8.35
N GLY A 555 -7.77 -36.13 8.54
CA GLY A 555 -8.60 -34.93 8.59
C GLY A 555 -8.41 -34.19 9.92
N VAL A 556 -9.29 -33.24 10.22
CA VAL A 556 -9.24 -32.49 11.49
C VAL A 556 -9.96 -33.28 12.58
N PRO A 557 -9.30 -33.69 13.69
CA PRO A 557 -9.98 -34.35 14.80
C PRO A 557 -11.06 -33.43 15.38
N LEU A 558 -12.29 -33.93 15.53
CA LEU A 558 -13.42 -33.12 16.02
C LEU A 558 -13.87 -33.55 17.42
N PHE A 559 -14.18 -34.83 17.58
CA PHE A 559 -14.64 -35.45 18.82
C PHE A 559 -14.62 -36.99 18.66
N ALA A 560 -14.94 -37.73 19.71
CA ALA A 560 -15.08 -39.19 19.66
C ALA A 560 -16.52 -39.62 20.01
N LEU A 561 -17.01 -40.65 19.31
CA LEU A 561 -18.26 -41.33 19.62
C LEU A 561 -17.99 -42.57 20.48
N PRO A 562 -18.92 -42.97 21.38
CA PRO A 562 -18.76 -44.20 22.14
C PRO A 562 -18.78 -45.42 21.20
N ALA A 563 -18.05 -46.49 21.54
CA ALA A 563 -18.01 -47.73 20.74
C ALA A 563 -19.40 -48.29 20.37
N ALA A 564 -20.41 -48.08 21.22
CA ALA A 564 -21.79 -48.49 20.97
C ALA A 564 -22.42 -47.86 19.71
N ALA A 565 -21.93 -46.70 19.27
CA ALA A 565 -22.43 -46.02 18.07
C ALA A 565 -22.13 -46.79 16.77
N GLN A 566 -21.24 -47.78 16.80
CA GLN A 566 -20.89 -48.59 15.63
C GLN A 566 -22.12 -49.28 15.01
N ALA A 567 -23.03 -49.80 15.83
CA ALA A 567 -24.23 -50.48 15.35
C ALA A 567 -25.13 -49.54 14.53
N SER A 568 -25.27 -48.28 14.97
CA SER A 568 -26.02 -47.25 14.25
C SER A 568 -25.33 -46.80 12.96
N LEU A 569 -24.00 -46.72 12.96
CA LEU A 569 -23.21 -46.42 11.76
C LEU A 569 -23.31 -47.54 10.71
N ASP A 570 -23.31 -48.80 11.15
CA ASP A 570 -23.45 -49.97 10.26
C ASP A 570 -24.88 -50.13 9.72
N SER A 571 -25.91 -49.77 10.49
CA SER A 571 -27.32 -49.81 10.05
C SER A 571 -27.77 -48.58 9.25
N GLY A 572 -27.02 -47.48 9.34
CA GLY A 572 -27.36 -46.20 8.73
C GLY A 572 -28.31 -45.32 9.54
N ASP A 573 -28.61 -45.69 10.80
CA ASP A 573 -29.48 -44.93 11.70
C ASP A 573 -28.76 -43.70 12.31
N LEU A 574 -28.71 -42.62 11.53
CA LEU A 574 -28.14 -41.35 11.99
C LEU A 574 -29.01 -40.62 13.02
N HIS A 575 -30.30 -40.96 13.17
CA HIS A 575 -31.17 -40.33 14.17
C HIS A 575 -30.69 -40.66 15.59
N ALA A 576 -30.29 -41.92 15.81
CA ALA A 576 -29.69 -42.37 17.07
C ALA A 576 -28.36 -41.67 17.42
N LEU A 577 -27.71 -40.99 16.45
CA LEU A 577 -26.45 -40.28 16.65
C LEU A 577 -26.61 -38.76 16.74
N ALA A 578 -27.82 -38.23 16.45
CA ALA A 578 -28.04 -36.79 16.31
C ALA A 578 -27.67 -35.99 17.57
N ASP A 579 -27.99 -36.50 18.76
CA ASP A 579 -27.69 -35.84 20.03
C ASP A 579 -26.18 -35.76 20.30
N ALA A 580 -25.42 -36.81 19.99
CA ALA A 580 -23.96 -36.83 20.18
C ALA A 580 -23.28 -35.79 19.28
N PHE A 581 -23.67 -35.73 18.00
CA PHE A 581 -23.20 -34.73 17.05
C PHE A 581 -23.61 -33.31 17.46
N THR A 582 -24.82 -33.12 17.97
CA THR A 582 -25.31 -31.81 18.42
C THR A 582 -24.57 -31.33 19.66
N THR A 583 -24.33 -32.23 20.63
CA THR A 583 -23.54 -31.96 21.85
C THR A 583 -22.10 -31.56 21.49
N ALA A 584 -21.51 -32.23 20.51
CA ALA A 584 -20.19 -31.87 19.97
C ALA A 584 -20.19 -30.56 19.14
N GLY A 585 -21.31 -29.87 19.00
CA GLY A 585 -21.42 -28.65 18.19
C GLY A 585 -21.28 -28.90 16.68
N ARG A 586 -21.64 -30.10 16.22
CA ARG A 586 -21.59 -30.56 14.82
C ARG A 586 -22.92 -31.20 14.40
N PRO A 587 -24.07 -30.53 14.56
CA PRO A 587 -25.39 -31.12 14.32
C PRO A 587 -25.53 -31.71 12.90
N LEU A 588 -26.15 -32.87 12.81
CA LEU A 588 -26.48 -33.50 11.53
C LEU A 588 -27.73 -32.83 10.96
N GLY A 589 -27.61 -32.21 9.79
CA GLY A 589 -28.72 -31.52 9.14
C GLY A 589 -29.69 -32.45 8.42
N ASP A 590 -30.79 -31.88 7.93
CA ASP A 590 -31.80 -32.61 7.17
C ASP A 590 -31.18 -33.24 5.90
N GLY A 591 -31.42 -34.54 5.71
CA GLY A 591 -30.87 -35.30 4.59
C GLY A 591 -29.42 -35.76 4.79
N ALA A 592 -28.89 -35.76 6.01
CA ALA A 592 -27.60 -36.37 6.31
C ALA A 592 -27.55 -37.85 5.89
N LYS A 593 -26.39 -38.30 5.39
CA LYS A 593 -26.18 -39.67 4.89
C LYS A 593 -24.90 -40.25 5.45
N VAL A 594 -24.90 -41.55 5.71
CA VAL A 594 -23.70 -42.30 6.10
C VAL A 594 -23.45 -43.43 5.10
N GLN A 595 -22.18 -43.65 4.78
CA GLN A 595 -21.73 -44.77 3.96
C GLN A 595 -20.48 -45.41 4.54
N LYS A 596 -20.38 -46.74 4.47
CA LYS A 596 -19.17 -47.46 4.87
C LYS A 596 -18.18 -47.47 3.71
N VAL A 597 -16.97 -47.00 3.96
CA VAL A 597 -15.89 -46.93 2.98
C VAL A 597 -14.79 -47.91 3.36
N GLN A 598 -14.41 -48.76 2.40
CA GLN A 598 -13.28 -49.65 2.55
C GLN A 598 -12.02 -48.98 2.02
N ALA A 599 -11.01 -48.83 2.87
CA ALA A 599 -9.72 -48.29 2.46
C ALA A 599 -8.54 -49.13 2.97
N ARG A 600 -7.39 -48.92 2.34
CA ARG A 600 -6.13 -49.59 2.64
C ARG A 600 -5.03 -48.54 2.74
N PHE A 601 -4.31 -48.56 3.84
CA PHE A 601 -3.10 -47.77 4.03
C PHE A 601 -1.90 -48.63 3.67
N LEU A 602 -1.00 -48.08 2.86
CA LEU A 602 0.25 -48.71 2.44
C LEU A 602 1.41 -47.84 2.96
N ASP A 603 2.26 -48.44 3.78
CA ASP A 603 3.48 -47.80 4.28
C ASP A 603 4.60 -47.92 3.24
N ASN A 604 4.91 -46.81 2.57
CA ASN A 604 5.95 -46.71 1.55
C ASN A 604 7.22 -45.98 2.08
N SER A 605 7.36 -45.88 3.41
CA SER A 605 8.46 -45.13 4.03
C SER A 605 9.85 -45.67 3.69
N LYS A 606 9.94 -46.97 3.39
CA LYS A 606 11.18 -47.67 3.03
C LYS A 606 11.54 -47.62 1.54
N ASP A 607 10.79 -46.90 0.71
CA ASP A 607 11.09 -46.75 -0.71
C ASP A 607 12.44 -46.02 -0.89
N PRO A 608 13.39 -46.56 -1.68
CA PRO A 608 14.66 -45.89 -1.94
C PRO A 608 14.51 -44.58 -2.71
N ASN A 609 13.41 -44.39 -3.45
CA ASN A 609 13.13 -43.13 -4.14
C ASN A 609 12.63 -42.08 -3.12
N THR A 610 13.47 -41.10 -2.81
CA THR A 610 13.13 -40.07 -1.84
C THR A 610 12.06 -39.08 -2.27
N ALA A 611 11.77 -39.03 -3.58
CA ALA A 611 10.70 -38.21 -4.14
C ALA A 611 9.34 -38.93 -4.21
N ALA A 612 9.28 -40.23 -3.91
CA ALA A 612 8.02 -40.97 -3.91
C ALA A 612 7.18 -40.65 -2.64
N PRO A 613 5.83 -40.67 -2.74
CA PRO A 613 4.97 -40.62 -1.56
C PRO A 613 5.38 -41.68 -0.54
N ARG A 614 5.50 -41.27 0.73
CA ARG A 614 5.93 -42.15 1.83
C ARG A 614 4.80 -43.01 2.38
N ALA A 615 3.56 -42.71 2.02
CA ALA A 615 2.43 -43.55 2.28
C ALA A 615 1.37 -43.35 1.20
N TYR A 616 0.65 -44.42 0.89
CA TYR A 616 -0.47 -44.37 -0.04
C TYR A 616 -1.76 -44.78 0.67
N ARG A 617 -2.85 -44.10 0.33
CA ARG A 617 -4.21 -44.52 0.72
C ARG A 617 -4.97 -44.98 -0.51
N ILE A 618 -5.49 -46.20 -0.46
CA ILE A 618 -6.28 -46.78 -1.55
C ILE A 618 -7.72 -46.95 -1.10
N THR A 619 -8.65 -46.24 -1.73
CA THR A 619 -10.09 -46.40 -1.50
C THR A 619 -10.66 -47.43 -2.47
N VAL A 620 -11.33 -48.44 -1.94
CA VAL A 620 -11.95 -49.53 -2.72
C VAL A 620 -13.37 -49.13 -3.10
N ARG A 621 -13.65 -49.03 -4.41
CA ARG A 621 -15.01 -48.82 -4.94
C ARG A 621 -15.42 -50.00 -5.82
N PRO A 622 -16.73 -50.22 -6.05
CA PRO A 622 -17.19 -51.33 -6.88
C PRO A 622 -16.63 -51.36 -8.30
N SER A 623 -16.32 -50.18 -8.87
CA SER A 623 -15.87 -50.03 -10.25
C SER A 623 -14.36 -49.79 -10.41
N GLU A 624 -13.66 -49.32 -9.36
CA GLU A 624 -12.26 -48.91 -9.43
C GLU A 624 -11.63 -48.81 -8.04
N LEU A 625 -10.31 -48.86 -7.97
CA LEU A 625 -9.52 -48.45 -6.82
C LEU A 625 -8.99 -47.03 -7.06
N ARG A 626 -9.08 -46.15 -6.06
CA ARG A 626 -8.51 -44.79 -6.14
C ARG A 626 -7.31 -44.68 -5.21
N VAL A 627 -6.15 -44.33 -5.76
CA VAL A 627 -4.90 -44.19 -5.03
C VAL A 627 -4.63 -42.71 -4.76
N PHE A 628 -4.35 -42.39 -3.51
CA PHE A 628 -4.00 -41.06 -3.04
C PHE A 628 -2.63 -41.10 -2.35
N ASP A 629 -1.90 -40.00 -2.42
CA ASP A 629 -0.81 -39.75 -1.47
C ASP A 629 -1.46 -39.50 -0.10
N ASP A 630 -1.10 -40.30 0.89
CA ASP A 630 -1.71 -40.23 2.22
C ASP A 630 -1.39 -38.91 2.94
N SER A 631 -0.18 -38.38 2.69
CA SER A 631 0.35 -37.19 3.37
C SER A 631 -0.28 -35.89 2.84
N THR A 632 -0.45 -35.82 1.52
CA THR A 632 -1.01 -34.64 0.84
C THR A 632 -2.50 -34.78 0.51
N ALA A 633 -3.07 -35.96 0.72
CA ALA A 633 -4.41 -36.37 0.28
C ALA A 633 -4.65 -36.16 -1.23
N HIS A 634 -3.59 -35.97 -2.02
CA HIS A 634 -3.67 -35.72 -3.46
C HIS A 634 -4.02 -36.99 -4.21
N PHE A 635 -5.02 -36.92 -5.11
CA PHE A 635 -5.35 -38.04 -5.99
C PHE A 635 -4.21 -38.28 -6.97
N LEU A 636 -3.70 -39.51 -7.03
CA LEU A 636 -2.58 -39.85 -7.91
C LEU A 636 -3.09 -40.54 -9.17
N PHE A 637 -3.72 -41.70 -9.03
CA PHE A 637 -4.17 -42.52 -10.15
C PHE A 637 -5.23 -43.54 -9.74
N LYS A 638 -5.74 -44.29 -10.72
CA LYS A 638 -6.71 -45.37 -10.52
C LYS A 638 -6.07 -46.72 -10.80
N LEU A 639 -6.51 -47.74 -10.07
CA LEU A 639 -6.25 -49.15 -10.40
C LEU A 639 -7.56 -49.87 -10.73
N PRO A 640 -7.53 -50.91 -11.59
CA PRO A 640 -8.68 -51.78 -11.84
C PRO A 640 -9.27 -52.35 -10.55
N ALA A 641 -10.60 -52.50 -10.49
CA ALA A 641 -11.27 -53.13 -9.34
C ALA A 641 -10.78 -54.57 -9.06
N ALA A 642 -10.32 -55.27 -10.09
CA ALA A 642 -9.75 -56.62 -9.97
C ALA A 642 -8.48 -56.68 -9.10
N ASP A 643 -7.74 -55.57 -8.98
CA ASP A 643 -6.52 -55.49 -8.19
C ASP A 643 -6.81 -55.40 -6.68
N ALA A 644 -8.07 -55.26 -6.27
CA ALA A 644 -8.47 -55.21 -4.87
C ALA A 644 -8.06 -56.46 -4.10
N GLN A 645 -7.97 -57.62 -4.78
CA GLN A 645 -7.53 -58.87 -4.19
C GLN A 645 -6.09 -58.80 -3.64
N TYR A 646 -5.21 -58.00 -4.26
CA TYR A 646 -3.82 -57.84 -3.84
C TYR A 646 -3.68 -56.99 -2.56
N LEU A 647 -4.74 -56.27 -2.17
CA LEU A 647 -4.77 -55.45 -0.95
C LEU A 647 -5.21 -56.21 0.31
N ASN A 648 -5.47 -57.52 0.19
CA ASN A 648 -5.81 -58.37 1.33
C ASN A 648 -4.58 -59.04 1.95
N ALA A 649 -3.43 -58.96 1.28
CA ALA A 649 -2.14 -59.42 1.82
C ALA A 649 -1.61 -58.43 2.88
N PRO A 650 -0.80 -58.89 3.86
CA PRO A 650 -0.22 -58.02 4.88
C PRO A 650 0.88 -57.10 4.35
N THR A 651 1.45 -57.40 3.18
CA THR A 651 2.50 -56.62 2.51
C THR A 651 2.27 -56.58 1.00
N ALA A 652 2.82 -55.56 0.33
CA ALA A 652 2.71 -55.39 -1.11
C ALA A 652 3.48 -56.47 -1.88
N GLY A 653 2.73 -57.28 -2.64
CA GLY A 653 3.27 -58.29 -3.55
C GLY A 653 3.72 -57.73 -4.90
N SER A 654 4.36 -58.58 -5.72
CA SER A 654 4.95 -58.21 -7.01
C SER A 654 3.96 -57.61 -8.00
N GLU A 655 2.71 -58.06 -7.95
CA GLU A 655 1.61 -57.66 -8.82
C GLU A 655 1.18 -56.23 -8.52
N LEU A 656 1.05 -55.88 -7.24
CA LEU A 656 0.70 -54.54 -6.80
C LEU A 656 1.84 -53.54 -7.08
N ILE A 657 3.09 -53.95 -6.85
CA ILE A 657 4.27 -53.15 -7.20
C ILE A 657 4.32 -52.89 -8.71
N ALA A 658 4.06 -53.92 -9.53
CA ALA A 658 4.00 -53.77 -10.98
C ALA A 658 2.87 -52.82 -11.42
N ALA A 659 1.71 -52.88 -10.76
CA ALA A 659 0.59 -51.98 -11.03
C ALA A 659 0.93 -50.51 -10.73
N PHE A 660 1.62 -50.23 -9.61
CA PHE A 660 2.13 -48.89 -9.29
C PHE A 660 3.15 -48.42 -10.34
N LYS A 661 4.07 -49.30 -10.74
CA LYS A 661 5.09 -49.00 -11.74
C LYS A 661 4.49 -48.65 -13.11
N GLN A 662 3.41 -49.32 -13.52
CA GLN A 662 2.69 -49.01 -14.76
C GLN A 662 2.06 -47.61 -14.75
N GLN A 663 1.79 -47.06 -13.56
CA GLN A 663 1.27 -45.72 -13.37
C GLN A 663 2.39 -44.69 -13.14
N ASN A 664 3.66 -45.08 -13.33
CA ASN A 664 4.87 -44.29 -13.04
C ASN A 664 5.10 -43.96 -11.56
N TYR A 665 4.59 -44.77 -10.64
CA TYR A 665 4.85 -44.65 -9.20
C TYR A 665 5.70 -45.83 -8.69
N THR A 666 6.46 -45.58 -7.62
CA THR A 666 7.24 -46.62 -6.94
C THR A 666 6.56 -47.05 -5.65
N LEU A 667 6.71 -48.33 -5.31
CA LEU A 667 6.24 -48.93 -4.07
C LEU A 667 7.35 -49.84 -3.56
N ALA A 668 7.71 -49.68 -2.29
CA ALA A 668 8.74 -50.44 -1.62
C ALA A 668 8.40 -51.94 -1.61
N THR A 669 9.42 -52.77 -1.80
CA THR A 669 9.28 -54.22 -1.63
C THR A 669 8.83 -54.51 -0.20
N ASP A 670 7.81 -55.36 -0.03
CA ASP A 670 7.20 -55.70 1.26
C ASP A 670 6.55 -54.52 2.01
N ALA A 671 6.14 -53.45 1.31
CA ALA A 671 5.40 -52.34 1.91
C ALA A 671 4.19 -52.84 2.72
N PRO A 672 4.12 -52.62 4.05
CA PRO A 672 3.01 -53.07 4.88
C PRO A 672 1.66 -52.52 4.43
N ILE A 673 0.65 -53.39 4.40
CA ILE A 673 -0.74 -53.04 4.06
C ILE A 673 -1.61 -53.20 5.31
N ARG A 674 -2.39 -52.16 5.64
CA ARG A 674 -3.32 -52.17 6.77
C ARG A 674 -4.73 -51.77 6.32
N ALA A 675 -5.75 -52.40 6.89
CA ALA A 675 -7.13 -52.01 6.65
C ALA A 675 -7.45 -50.73 7.45
N GLU A 676 -8.01 -49.74 6.76
CA GLU A 676 -8.50 -48.50 7.36
C GLU A 676 -9.95 -48.28 6.94
N ASN A 677 -10.85 -49.16 7.37
CA ASN A 677 -12.27 -48.99 7.07
C ASN A 677 -12.84 -47.86 7.94
N TYR A 678 -13.71 -47.03 7.37
CA TYR A 678 -14.34 -45.92 8.07
C TYR A 678 -15.78 -45.70 7.58
N TRP A 679 -16.57 -44.95 8.34
CA TRP A 679 -17.87 -44.45 7.91
C TRP A 679 -17.73 -43.00 7.48
N GLU A 680 -18.21 -42.65 6.30
CA GLU A 680 -18.24 -41.27 5.81
C GLU A 680 -19.66 -40.73 5.97
N ILE A 681 -19.78 -39.63 6.71
CA ILE A 681 -21.03 -38.93 6.98
C ILE A 681 -21.01 -37.63 6.16
N THR A 682 -21.98 -37.49 5.25
CA THR A 682 -22.29 -36.19 4.63
C THR A 682 -23.34 -35.51 5.49
N ALA A 683 -22.99 -34.36 6.06
CA ALA A 683 -23.93 -33.54 6.82
C ALA A 683 -25.01 -33.01 5.89
N GLY A 684 -26.26 -33.09 6.34
CA GLY A 684 -27.40 -32.49 5.66
C GLY A 684 -27.41 -30.96 5.80
N THR A 685 -28.47 -30.33 5.34
CA THR A 685 -28.64 -28.87 5.51
C THR A 685 -28.93 -28.55 6.97
N VAL A 686 -28.06 -27.75 7.59
CA VAL A 686 -28.21 -27.30 8.99
C VAL A 686 -28.57 -25.82 9.00
N THR A 687 -29.62 -25.44 9.75
CA THR A 687 -30.10 -24.06 9.90
C THR A 687 -29.24 -23.19 10.81
N VAL A 688 -28.43 -23.80 11.68
CA VAL A 688 -27.52 -23.11 12.62
C VAL A 688 -26.17 -23.84 12.62
N GLN A 689 -25.13 -23.23 12.07
CA GLN A 689 -23.76 -23.77 12.12
C GLN A 689 -23.09 -23.27 13.41
N PRO A 690 -22.78 -24.15 14.39
CA PRO A 690 -22.06 -23.75 15.58
C PRO A 690 -20.55 -23.74 15.27
N ARG A 691 -19.86 -22.66 15.64
CA ARG A 691 -18.39 -22.44 15.57
C ARG A 691 -17.87 -21.89 14.22
N PRO A 692 -16.71 -21.20 14.20
CA PRO A 692 -16.14 -20.58 13.00
C PRO A 692 -15.78 -21.56 11.85
N ALA A 693 -15.71 -22.87 12.12
CA ALA A 693 -15.41 -23.91 11.14
C ALA A 693 -16.51 -24.98 11.08
N ALA A 694 -17.04 -25.22 9.87
CA ALA A 694 -18.07 -26.22 9.59
C ALA A 694 -17.56 -27.25 8.58
N TYR A 695 -17.88 -28.53 8.82
CA TYR A 695 -17.47 -29.65 7.97
C TYR A 695 -18.69 -30.35 7.37
N PRO A 696 -18.97 -30.22 6.06
CA PRO A 696 -20.10 -30.89 5.42
C PRO A 696 -19.85 -32.38 5.19
N THR A 697 -18.60 -32.85 5.31
CA THR A 697 -18.24 -34.26 5.28
C THR A 697 -17.34 -34.58 6.45
N MET A 698 -17.70 -35.63 7.19
CA MET A 698 -16.95 -36.15 8.33
C MET A 698 -16.67 -37.64 8.14
N ARG A 699 -15.58 -38.15 8.72
CA ARG A 699 -15.23 -39.57 8.74
C ARG A 699 -15.13 -40.09 10.15
N VAL A 700 -15.70 -41.26 10.39
CA VAL A 700 -15.64 -41.97 11.66
C VAL A 700 -14.76 -43.20 11.49
N TYR A 701 -13.68 -43.30 12.23
CA TYR A 701 -12.76 -44.44 12.18
C TYR A 701 -13.01 -45.39 13.37
N THR A 702 -12.60 -46.65 13.23
CA THR A 702 -12.55 -47.58 14.36
C THR A 702 -11.32 -47.28 15.22
N GLY A 703 -11.52 -46.92 16.49
CA GLY A 703 -10.46 -46.80 17.48
C GLY A 703 -10.44 -47.97 18.48
N PRO A 704 -9.45 -48.01 19.38
CA PRO A 704 -9.30 -49.08 20.37
C PRO A 704 -10.37 -49.05 21.47
N THR A 705 -10.85 -47.87 21.85
CA THR A 705 -11.88 -47.67 22.89
C THR A 705 -13.11 -46.93 22.37
N ASP A 706 -12.89 -45.95 21.49
CA ASP A 706 -13.94 -45.07 20.94
C ASP A 706 -13.83 -44.96 19.40
N LEU A 707 -14.80 -44.27 18.80
CA LEU A 707 -14.90 -44.05 17.36
C LEU A 707 -14.57 -42.58 17.04
N PRO A 708 -13.30 -42.25 16.73
CA PRO A 708 -12.90 -40.88 16.47
C PRO A 708 -13.53 -40.33 15.18
N VAL A 709 -14.00 -39.08 15.26
CA VAL A 709 -14.68 -38.35 14.19
C VAL A 709 -13.77 -37.23 13.67
N TYR A 710 -13.51 -37.22 12.36
CA TYR A 710 -12.67 -36.24 11.69
C TYR A 710 -13.46 -35.43 10.67
N GLY A 711 -13.19 -34.13 10.59
CA GLY A 711 -13.68 -33.25 9.53
C GLY A 711 -12.81 -33.36 8.27
N CYS A 712 -13.44 -33.49 7.11
CA CYS A 712 -12.71 -33.78 5.86
C CYS A 712 -12.90 -32.74 4.75
N VAL A 713 -13.89 -31.86 4.86
CA VAL A 713 -14.15 -30.75 3.92
C VAL A 713 -14.53 -29.51 4.74
N LEU A 714 -14.03 -28.30 4.46
CA LEU A 714 -14.39 -27.09 5.23
C LEU A 714 -15.32 -26.19 4.39
N VAL A 715 -16.41 -25.69 4.99
CA VAL A 715 -17.39 -24.81 4.31
C VAL A 715 -16.75 -23.51 3.80
N ARG A 716 -15.92 -22.81 4.60
CA ARG A 716 -15.28 -21.55 4.18
C ARG A 716 -14.47 -21.67 2.89
N LEU A 717 -13.94 -22.85 2.57
CA LEU A 717 -13.23 -23.08 1.31
C LEU A 717 -14.17 -23.24 0.11
N ARG A 718 -15.35 -23.83 0.30
CA ARG A 718 -16.37 -23.96 -0.75
C ARG A 718 -16.91 -22.61 -1.19
N ASP A 719 -16.97 -21.64 -0.29
CA ASP A 719 -17.46 -20.28 -0.58
C ASP A 719 -16.43 -19.42 -1.35
N ARG A 720 -15.24 -19.97 -1.67
CA ARG A 720 -14.22 -19.34 -2.53
C ARG A 720 -14.08 -20.10 -3.86
N PRO A 721 -15.03 -19.92 -4.81
CA PRO A 721 -15.19 -20.77 -5.99
C PRO A 721 -14.03 -20.75 -7.00
N GLN A 722 -13.09 -19.80 -6.88
CA GLN A 722 -11.88 -19.76 -7.69
C GLN A 722 -10.82 -20.81 -7.27
N GLN A 723 -11.08 -21.55 -6.18
CA GLN A 723 -10.14 -22.51 -5.64
C GLN A 723 -10.80 -23.89 -5.51
N PRO A 724 -10.26 -24.94 -6.16
CA PRO A 724 -10.84 -26.28 -6.06
C PRO A 724 -10.77 -26.80 -4.62
N GLU A 725 -11.64 -27.75 -4.27
CA GLU A 725 -11.60 -28.48 -3.00
C GLU A 725 -10.18 -29.02 -2.74
N VAL A 726 -9.36 -28.27 -2.00
CA VAL A 726 -8.00 -28.69 -1.63
C VAL A 726 -8.18 -29.88 -0.69
N ALA A 727 -7.68 -31.05 -1.09
CA ALA A 727 -7.63 -32.19 -0.20
C ALA A 727 -6.78 -31.80 1.03
N PHE A 728 -7.27 -32.10 2.23
CA PHE A 728 -6.61 -31.73 3.48
C PHE A 728 -5.30 -32.49 3.59
N ALA A 729 -4.21 -31.84 3.20
CA ALA A 729 -2.89 -32.30 3.55
C ALA A 729 -2.74 -32.25 5.07
N ALA A 730 -2.01 -33.23 5.63
CA ALA A 730 -1.69 -33.22 7.05
C ALA A 730 -0.79 -32.01 7.36
N THR A 731 -1.04 -31.36 8.49
CA THR A 731 -0.11 -30.38 9.05
C THR A 731 1.13 -31.11 9.55
N THR A 732 2.30 -30.72 9.05
CA THR A 732 3.55 -31.46 9.28
C THR A 732 4.40 -30.79 10.35
N ALA A 733 5.14 -31.61 11.11
CA ALA A 733 6.13 -31.21 12.13
C ALA A 733 5.59 -30.33 13.29
N LEU A 734 4.27 -30.15 13.42
CA LEU A 734 3.70 -29.40 14.54
C LEU A 734 4.05 -30.02 15.90
N GLU A 735 4.01 -31.35 16.00
CA GLU A 735 4.37 -32.05 17.23
C GLU A 735 5.79 -31.73 17.69
N THR A 736 6.76 -31.67 16.79
CA THR A 736 8.15 -31.34 17.14
C THR A 736 8.36 -29.86 17.36
N ALA A 737 7.47 -29.01 16.84
CA ALA A 737 7.59 -27.56 16.93
C ALA A 737 7.09 -26.98 18.27
N LEU A 738 6.09 -27.61 18.90
CA LEU A 738 5.52 -27.16 20.18
C LEU A 738 6.38 -27.54 21.39
N ASP A 739 6.63 -26.59 22.27
CA ASP A 739 7.25 -26.82 23.58
C ASP A 739 6.26 -27.33 24.66
N THR A 740 6.75 -27.54 25.88
CA THR A 740 5.96 -28.06 27.01
C THR A 740 4.91 -27.07 27.53
N ASP A 741 5.10 -25.78 27.30
CA ASP A 741 4.23 -24.72 27.79
C ASP A 741 3.17 -24.30 26.76
N SER A 742 3.29 -24.81 25.53
CA SER A 742 2.30 -24.60 24.48
C SER A 742 0.94 -25.19 24.86
N ILE A 743 -0.12 -24.42 24.61
CA ILE A 743 -1.51 -24.76 24.93
C ILE A 743 -2.16 -25.34 23.68
N GLY A 744 -2.58 -26.60 23.76
CA GLY A 744 -3.21 -27.30 22.64
C GLY A 744 -4.63 -26.81 22.32
N PRO A 745 -5.24 -27.32 21.24
CA PRO A 745 -6.62 -27.02 20.85
C PRO A 745 -7.64 -27.15 21.98
N GLY A 746 -7.42 -28.10 22.88
CA GLY A 746 -8.28 -28.34 24.03
C GLY A 746 -8.14 -27.37 25.21
N GLY A 747 -7.23 -26.39 25.14
CA GLY A 747 -7.06 -25.38 26.18
C GLY A 747 -6.21 -25.81 27.38
N TYR A 748 -5.52 -26.94 27.30
CA TYR A 748 -4.57 -27.40 28.32
C TYR A 748 -3.12 -27.43 27.78
N PRO A 749 -2.12 -27.22 28.64
CA PRO A 749 -0.71 -27.20 28.23
C PRO A 749 -0.20 -28.60 27.90
N ARG A 750 0.77 -28.67 26.99
CA ARG A 750 1.41 -29.93 26.59
C ARG A 750 2.07 -30.66 27.77
N SER A 751 2.57 -29.94 28.77
CA SER A 751 3.15 -30.52 29.99
C SER A 751 2.19 -31.39 30.80
N GLN A 752 0.87 -31.26 30.60
CA GLN A 752 -0.14 -32.11 31.21
C GLN A 752 -0.45 -33.38 30.39
N VAL A 753 0.15 -33.52 29.21
CA VAL A 753 0.04 -34.71 28.37
C VAL A 753 1.04 -35.74 28.88
N ASP A 754 0.54 -36.77 29.56
CA ASP A 754 1.32 -37.97 29.83
C ASP A 754 1.45 -38.77 28.52
N ALA A 755 2.67 -38.86 27.99
CA ALA A 755 2.96 -39.54 26.72
C ALA A 755 2.65 -41.05 26.75
N GLU A 756 2.51 -41.64 27.94
CA GLU A 756 2.08 -43.04 28.09
C GLU A 756 0.55 -43.19 28.05
N LEU A 757 -0.21 -42.11 28.23
CA LEU A 757 -1.67 -42.12 28.40
C LEU A 757 -2.45 -41.40 27.30
N LEU A 758 -1.87 -40.40 26.63
CA LEU A 758 -2.52 -39.65 25.55
C LEU A 758 -1.67 -39.66 24.26
N THR A 759 -2.31 -40.03 23.16
CA THR A 759 -1.78 -39.94 21.80
C THR A 759 -1.79 -38.50 21.28
N TRP A 760 -0.95 -38.22 20.28
CA TRP A 760 -0.95 -36.92 19.58
C TRP A 760 -2.32 -36.55 19.00
N GLU A 761 -3.08 -37.53 18.52
CA GLU A 761 -4.44 -37.29 18.02
C GLU A 761 -5.41 -36.86 19.13
N GLU A 762 -5.29 -37.44 20.32
CA GLU A 762 -6.08 -37.05 21.49
C GLU A 762 -5.72 -35.65 21.97
N PHE A 763 -4.43 -35.27 21.93
CA PHE A 763 -3.99 -33.90 22.25
C PHE A 763 -4.59 -32.85 21.32
N LEU A 764 -4.76 -33.18 20.04
CA LEU A 764 -5.37 -32.30 19.04
C LEU A 764 -6.91 -32.29 19.09
N THR A 765 -7.52 -33.19 19.86
CA THR A 765 -8.98 -33.27 19.98
C THR A 765 -9.44 -32.32 21.08
N PRO A 766 -10.40 -31.40 20.81
CA PRO A 766 -10.99 -30.59 21.88
C PRO A 766 -11.66 -31.49 22.93
N PRO A 767 -11.48 -31.26 24.24
CA PRO A 767 -12.18 -32.04 25.26
C PRO A 767 -13.68 -31.81 25.14
N VAL A 768 -14.44 -32.87 25.39
CA VAL A 768 -15.91 -32.91 25.36
C VAL A 768 -16.51 -31.99 26.41
#